data_AF-A0AAD6I9L1-F1
#
_entry.id   AF-A0AAD6I9L1-F1
#
_cell.length_a   1.000
_cell.length_b   1.000
_cell.length_c   1.000
_cell.angle_alpha   90.00
_cell.angle_beta   90.00
_cell.angle_gamma   90.00
#
_symmetry.space_group_name_H-M   'P 1'
#
loop_
_entity.id
_entity.type
_entity.pdbx_description
1 polymer ?
#
loop_
_entity_poly.entity_id
_entity_poly.type
_entity_poly.pdbx_seq_one_letter_code
_entity_poly.pdbx_strand_id
1 'polypeptide(L)'
;MFFVWNKAEMERVRHLPKKGKKACDECRQQKAKCDVYLDLDQPCYRCRKLKIACIVSDGFTREHKRQRLEGLEREREQLRQQLEDAQQANPHFTPIALLTAAAEMGVPIEPKQNDSFVGWQDPPAPYPQQHNAPAISLSSPILEGLDATVSRTLKGITVTGKEIDDLYQLFFRHFAPVLPILDPQTRPNAYYAQSSFLFWAVIGVSSRSYPQNPTLQTALAQDVTEMAFMSVLSTCAPWHTIQGMLLLLTWPFPKENRPDVTFPLSGMLLHVAMQNGFHIPMSSHEFSRISIPAPSELDMVRRSELWAHCVLVYQRSCVIKGQSPRNLVNLAQDPTQHQVLFDKIAPGLALKLRCQELVTKCSEAVLENGVRAMTLDQERSLDILLRRYESQVDELELQTVADDETFHLLLCRMAIQSFHFYKSQTTVSSGCLPRLIVTACSLIDYVQALRDRMGFLSMAPVQIGFGVLLASISLLRILKSNIACSSCTNLLFATINLAKQMSTDRTDTAAKTITVVNQLWNSSKAFRKADGSEYTALRIRSRLILSQILDAVWWWRDEFDPGARAKVRGTDSFDGCSSRNYAWPADTGRPATGSDPNREPFGSTIQNLSAPQEQFQMDEDFFSNFEWALSDDALLSLDSCSTNWSMTNHLP
;
A
#
# COMPACT_ATOMS: atom_id res chain seq x y z
N MET A 1 -8.12 -26.21 -77.19
CA MET A 1 -8.84 -27.04 -78.18
C MET A 1 -10.32 -26.96 -77.85
N PHE A 2 -11.21 -26.74 -78.82
CA PHE A 2 -12.66 -26.73 -78.57
C PHE A 2 -13.16 -28.15 -78.32
N PHE A 3 -14.20 -28.31 -77.51
CA PHE A 3 -15.43 -29.01 -77.93
C PHE A 3 -16.64 -28.53 -77.11
N VAL A 4 -17.83 -28.79 -77.64
CA VAL A 4 -19.10 -28.18 -77.21
C VAL A 4 -20.07 -29.28 -76.78
N TRP A 5 -20.71 -29.06 -75.62
CA TRP A 5 -22.01 -29.58 -75.14
C TRP A 5 -22.44 -31.02 -75.51
N ASN A 6 -23.03 -31.71 -74.52
CA ASN A 6 -24.45 -32.02 -74.71
C ASN A 6 -25.28 -31.99 -73.42
N LYS A 7 -26.56 -31.61 -73.55
CA LYS A 7 -27.59 -31.77 -72.50
C LYS A 7 -28.51 -32.92 -72.91
N ALA A 8 -28.41 -34.10 -72.29
CA ALA A 8 -29.51 -35.08 -72.22
C ALA A 8 -29.18 -36.34 -71.39
N GLU A 9 -28.74 -36.21 -70.13
CA GLU A 9 -28.83 -37.35 -69.19
C GLU A 9 -29.57 -37.01 -67.90
N MET A 10 -30.79 -37.55 -67.84
CA MET A 10 -31.56 -37.95 -66.66
C MET A 10 -31.89 -36.88 -65.61
N GLU A 11 -33.06 -36.29 -65.77
CA GLU A 11 -33.79 -35.59 -64.71
C GLU A 11 -34.07 -36.50 -63.50
N ARG A 12 -33.81 -36.01 -62.29
CA ARG A 12 -34.65 -36.34 -61.13
C ARG A 12 -34.59 -35.30 -60.01
N VAL A 13 -34.92 -34.04 -60.35
CA VAL A 13 -35.06 -32.98 -59.35
C VAL A 13 -36.31 -33.25 -58.49
N ARG A 14 -36.10 -33.57 -57.21
CA ARG A 14 -37.09 -33.28 -56.16
C ARG A 14 -36.52 -32.16 -55.28
N HIS A 15 -37.27 -31.07 -55.13
CA HIS A 15 -36.79 -29.88 -54.45
C HIS A 15 -36.62 -30.11 -52.94
N LEU A 16 -35.38 -30.04 -52.46
CA LEU A 16 -35.09 -29.86 -51.04
C LEU A 16 -35.51 -28.43 -50.62
N PRO A 17 -36.37 -28.25 -49.61
CA PRO A 17 -36.66 -26.93 -49.07
C PRO A 17 -35.41 -26.39 -48.36
N LYS A 18 -35.05 -25.13 -48.65
CA LYS A 18 -33.87 -24.45 -48.08
C LYS A 18 -34.02 -24.25 -46.57
N LYS A 19 -33.61 -25.22 -45.74
CA LYS A 19 -33.41 -25.01 -44.30
C LYS A 19 -32.32 -23.94 -44.11
N GLY A 20 -32.72 -22.75 -43.67
CA GLY A 20 -31.79 -21.68 -43.29
C GLY A 20 -30.92 -22.11 -42.10
N LYS A 21 -29.72 -21.52 -41.98
CA LYS A 21 -28.77 -21.81 -40.90
C LYS A 21 -29.39 -21.45 -39.55
N LYS A 22 -29.85 -22.45 -38.79
CA LYS A 22 -30.35 -22.26 -37.42
C LYS A 22 -29.19 -22.20 -36.44
N ALA A 23 -29.32 -21.35 -35.42
CA ALA A 23 -28.42 -21.25 -34.29
C ALA A 23 -29.09 -21.83 -33.04
N CYS A 24 -28.30 -22.29 -32.06
CA CYS A 24 -28.83 -22.76 -30.79
C CYS A 24 -29.45 -21.61 -29.98
N ASP A 25 -30.39 -21.97 -29.12
CA ASP A 25 -31.30 -21.02 -28.46
C ASP A 25 -30.55 -20.02 -27.57
N GLU A 26 -29.53 -20.47 -26.85
CA GLU A 26 -28.66 -19.59 -26.05
C GLU A 26 -27.82 -18.62 -26.91
N CYS A 27 -27.40 -19.02 -28.11
CA CYS A 27 -26.75 -18.08 -29.03
C CYS A 27 -27.75 -17.12 -29.69
N ARG A 28 -29.00 -17.55 -29.92
CA ARG A 28 -30.10 -16.66 -30.34
C ARG A 28 -30.46 -15.65 -29.24
N GLN A 29 -30.48 -16.09 -27.97
CA GLN A 29 -30.73 -15.25 -26.82
C GLN A 29 -29.66 -14.15 -26.69
N GLN A 30 -28.37 -14.53 -26.76
CA GLN A 30 -27.26 -13.58 -26.60
C GLN A 30 -26.82 -12.86 -27.88
N LYS A 31 -27.49 -13.07 -29.03
CA LYS A 31 -27.05 -12.61 -30.37
C LYS A 31 -25.61 -13.02 -30.73
N ALA A 32 -25.14 -14.17 -30.23
CA ALA A 32 -23.79 -14.66 -30.44
C ALA A 32 -23.66 -15.48 -31.73
N LYS A 33 -22.47 -15.48 -32.35
CA LYS A 33 -22.15 -16.39 -33.47
C LYS A 33 -22.24 -17.84 -33.01
N CYS A 34 -22.94 -18.67 -33.77
CA CYS A 34 -23.17 -20.09 -33.50
C CYS A 34 -22.82 -20.93 -34.72
N ASP A 35 -22.19 -22.07 -34.47
CA ASP A 35 -21.64 -23.03 -35.43
C ASP A 35 -22.41 -24.37 -35.47
N VAL A 36 -23.51 -24.52 -34.70
CA VAL A 36 -24.34 -25.75 -34.63
C VAL A 36 -24.98 -26.16 -35.96
N TYR A 37 -24.96 -25.30 -36.99
CA TYR A 37 -25.43 -25.66 -38.32
C TYR A 37 -24.39 -26.49 -39.12
N LEU A 38 -23.16 -26.64 -38.61
CA LEU A 38 -22.12 -27.47 -39.23
C LEU A 38 -22.23 -28.94 -38.82
N ASP A 39 -22.62 -29.19 -37.57
CA ASP A 39 -22.84 -30.49 -36.97
C ASP A 39 -23.97 -30.33 -35.93
N LEU A 40 -25.05 -31.09 -36.09
CA LEU A 40 -26.25 -31.02 -35.26
C LEU A 40 -26.18 -31.95 -34.04
N ASP A 41 -25.32 -32.97 -34.08
CA ASP A 41 -25.17 -33.97 -33.02
C ASP A 41 -24.09 -33.54 -32.00
N GLN A 42 -23.50 -32.35 -32.18
CA GLN A 42 -22.47 -31.77 -31.33
C GLN A 42 -22.84 -30.38 -30.77
N PRO A 43 -22.50 -30.08 -29.51
CA PRO A 43 -22.67 -28.73 -28.98
C PRO A 43 -21.74 -27.73 -29.67
N CYS A 44 -22.29 -26.59 -30.07
CA CYS A 44 -21.56 -25.51 -30.73
C CYS A 44 -20.35 -25.05 -29.91
N TYR A 45 -19.29 -24.55 -30.55
CA TYR A 45 -18.03 -24.19 -29.89
C TYR A 45 -18.24 -23.28 -28.67
N ARG A 46 -19.15 -22.29 -28.75
CA ARG A 46 -19.47 -21.40 -27.63
C ARG A 46 -20.10 -22.14 -26.45
N CYS A 47 -21.11 -22.97 -26.69
CA CYS A 47 -21.77 -23.74 -25.63
C CYS A 47 -20.81 -24.75 -24.99
N ARG A 48 -20.01 -25.44 -25.80
CA ARG A 48 -18.96 -26.38 -25.36
C ARG A 48 -17.89 -25.70 -24.51
N LYS A 49 -17.40 -24.51 -24.91
CA LYS A 49 -16.42 -23.72 -24.14
C LYS A 49 -16.99 -23.21 -22.80
N LEU A 50 -18.27 -22.85 -22.77
CA LEU A 50 -18.95 -22.33 -21.57
C LEU A 50 -19.58 -23.41 -20.69
N LYS A 51 -19.54 -24.70 -21.08
CA LYS A 51 -20.20 -25.84 -20.41
C LYS A 51 -21.71 -25.66 -20.19
N ILE A 52 -22.39 -25.06 -21.16
CA ILE A 52 -23.85 -24.81 -21.13
C ILE A 52 -24.57 -25.61 -22.23
N ALA A 53 -25.86 -25.89 -22.02
CA ALA A 53 -26.68 -26.66 -22.96
C ALA A 53 -26.75 -26.01 -24.35
N CYS A 54 -26.79 -26.84 -25.40
CA CYS A 54 -26.80 -26.40 -26.80
C CYS A 54 -28.03 -26.93 -27.54
N ILE A 55 -29.21 -26.47 -27.13
CA ILE A 55 -30.50 -26.89 -27.71
C ILE A 55 -30.84 -26.00 -28.92
N VAL A 56 -31.47 -26.56 -29.94
CA VAL A 56 -31.95 -25.86 -31.14
C VAL A 56 -33.47 -26.07 -31.24
N SER A 57 -34.26 -25.13 -30.72
CA SER A 57 -35.72 -25.26 -30.67
C SER A 57 -36.40 -24.47 -31.79
N ASP A 58 -37.26 -25.14 -32.54
CA ASP A 58 -37.98 -24.52 -33.67
C ASP A 58 -38.98 -23.44 -33.24
N GLY A 59 -39.41 -23.43 -31.97
CA GLY A 59 -40.27 -22.41 -31.37
C GLY A 59 -39.58 -21.33 -30.52
N PHE A 60 -38.24 -21.34 -30.40
CA PHE A 60 -37.57 -20.42 -29.47
C PHE A 60 -37.81 -18.95 -29.81
N THR A 61 -38.42 -18.23 -28.86
CA THR A 61 -38.69 -16.79 -28.88
C THR A 61 -37.81 -16.12 -27.83
N ARG A 62 -37.20 -14.99 -28.18
CA ARG A 62 -36.17 -14.33 -27.38
C ARG A 62 -36.79 -13.67 -26.13
N GLU A 63 -36.40 -14.09 -24.93
CA GLU A 63 -36.83 -13.39 -23.70
C GLU A 63 -36.23 -11.98 -23.66
N HIS A 64 -37.09 -10.96 -23.73
CA HIS A 64 -36.68 -9.57 -23.53
C HIS A 64 -36.51 -9.31 -22.02
N LYS A 65 -35.26 -9.32 -21.56
CA LYS A 65 -34.87 -9.15 -20.13
C LYS A 65 -35.53 -7.93 -19.46
N ARG A 66 -35.74 -6.85 -20.22
CA ARG A 66 -36.48 -5.64 -19.80
C ARG A 66 -37.97 -5.90 -19.54
N GLN A 67 -38.63 -6.66 -20.39
CA GLN A 67 -40.07 -6.95 -20.28
C GLN A 67 -40.37 -7.92 -19.10
N ARG A 68 -39.40 -8.77 -18.76
CA ARG A 68 -39.41 -9.59 -17.53
C ARG A 68 -39.21 -8.72 -16.27
N LEU A 69 -38.36 -7.70 -16.34
CA LEU A 69 -38.19 -6.72 -15.26
C LEU A 69 -39.48 -5.90 -15.04
N GLU A 70 -40.03 -5.35 -16.12
CA GLU A 70 -41.33 -4.63 -16.14
C GLU A 70 -42.51 -5.53 -15.71
N GLY A 71 -42.35 -6.86 -15.68
CA GLY A 71 -43.30 -7.82 -15.09
C GLY A 71 -43.15 -7.91 -13.58
N LEU A 72 -41.93 -8.20 -13.11
CA LEU A 72 -41.57 -8.30 -11.69
C LEU A 72 -41.80 -6.97 -10.93
N GLU A 73 -41.62 -5.83 -11.58
CA GLU A 73 -41.91 -4.51 -10.99
C GLU A 73 -43.42 -4.30 -10.75
N ARG A 74 -44.29 -4.80 -11.63
CA ARG A 74 -45.75 -4.77 -11.42
C ARG A 74 -46.18 -5.76 -10.34
N GLU A 75 -45.61 -6.95 -10.33
CA GLU A 75 -45.85 -7.97 -9.29
C GLU A 75 -45.44 -7.46 -7.90
N ARG A 76 -44.27 -6.81 -7.79
CA ARG A 76 -43.81 -6.11 -6.58
C ARG A 76 -44.80 -5.06 -6.11
N GLU A 77 -45.31 -4.20 -7.00
CA GLU A 77 -46.24 -3.13 -6.61
C GLU A 77 -47.61 -3.69 -6.22
N GLN A 78 -48.06 -4.75 -6.88
CA GLN A 78 -49.30 -5.44 -6.55
C GLN A 78 -49.22 -6.14 -5.17
N LEU A 79 -48.07 -6.72 -4.83
CA LEU A 79 -47.79 -7.29 -3.50
C LEU A 79 -47.66 -6.20 -2.41
N ARG A 80 -47.13 -5.01 -2.75
CA ARG A 80 -47.12 -3.86 -1.84
C ARG A 80 -48.52 -3.35 -1.54
N GLN A 81 -49.36 -3.17 -2.57
CA GLN A 81 -50.75 -2.75 -2.39
C GLN A 81 -51.50 -3.73 -1.48
N GLN A 82 -51.34 -5.04 -1.70
CA GLN A 82 -51.93 -6.07 -0.84
C GLN A 82 -51.44 -6.03 0.62
N LEU A 83 -50.18 -5.64 0.86
CA LEU A 83 -49.64 -5.44 2.21
C LEU A 83 -50.18 -4.17 2.88
N GLU A 84 -50.30 -3.07 2.14
CA GLU A 84 -50.86 -1.81 2.66
C GLU A 84 -52.35 -1.93 2.94
N ASP A 85 -53.12 -2.57 2.05
CA ASP A 85 -54.55 -2.85 2.22
C ASP A 85 -54.78 -3.76 3.46
N ALA A 86 -53.93 -4.78 3.66
CA ALA A 86 -53.98 -5.66 4.83
C ALA A 86 -53.62 -4.94 6.14
N GLN A 87 -52.66 -4.00 6.12
CA GLN A 87 -52.29 -3.19 7.28
C GLN A 87 -53.39 -2.18 7.66
N GLN A 88 -54.05 -1.56 6.68
CA GLN A 88 -55.17 -0.65 6.93
C GLN A 88 -56.40 -1.37 7.47
N ALA A 89 -56.60 -2.64 7.11
CA ALA A 89 -57.73 -3.44 7.58
C ALA A 89 -57.63 -3.87 9.06
N ASN A 90 -56.44 -3.92 9.67
CA ASN A 90 -56.29 -4.39 11.06
C ASN A 90 -55.01 -3.87 11.78
N PRO A 91 -55.10 -2.82 12.63
CA PRO A 91 -53.91 -2.14 13.21
C PRO A 91 -53.08 -2.93 14.23
N HIS A 92 -53.46 -4.16 14.59
CA HIS A 92 -52.80 -4.96 15.65
C HIS A 92 -52.15 -6.26 15.13
N PHE A 93 -51.28 -6.15 14.11
CA PHE A 93 -50.42 -7.25 13.66
C PHE A 93 -48.94 -6.97 13.90
N THR A 94 -48.38 -7.53 14.97
CA THR A 94 -46.93 -7.56 15.23
C THR A 94 -46.26 -8.77 14.55
N PRO A 95 -45.01 -8.67 14.05
CA PRO A 95 -44.36 -9.73 13.25
C PRO A 95 -44.31 -11.13 13.88
N ILE A 96 -44.31 -11.20 15.23
CA ILE A 96 -44.27 -12.45 15.99
C ILE A 96 -45.45 -13.36 15.65
N ALA A 97 -46.66 -12.82 15.47
CA ALA A 97 -47.86 -13.60 15.20
C ALA A 97 -47.82 -14.32 13.83
N LEU A 98 -47.11 -13.74 12.85
CA LEU A 98 -46.97 -14.34 11.52
C LEU A 98 -46.11 -15.61 11.54
N LEU A 99 -45.11 -15.66 12.43
CA LEU A 99 -44.25 -16.83 12.64
C LEU A 99 -45.01 -17.96 13.35
N THR A 100 -45.89 -17.64 14.30
CA THR A 100 -46.74 -18.63 14.97
C THR A 100 -47.75 -19.25 14.00
N ALA A 101 -48.49 -18.43 13.24
CA ALA A 101 -49.48 -18.92 12.28
C ALA A 101 -48.87 -19.77 11.16
N ALA A 102 -47.62 -19.50 10.77
CA ALA A 102 -46.89 -20.33 9.80
C ALA A 102 -46.45 -21.70 10.36
N ALA A 103 -46.36 -21.86 11.68
CA ALA A 103 -45.97 -23.10 12.34
C ALA A 103 -47.14 -24.07 12.60
N GLU A 104 -48.38 -23.58 12.64
CA GLU A 104 -49.57 -24.37 12.97
C GLU A 104 -50.13 -25.21 11.80
N MET A 105 -49.65 -24.99 10.57
CA MET A 105 -50.01 -25.78 9.38
C MET A 105 -49.18 -27.07 9.26
N GLY A 106 -49.11 -27.85 10.34
CA GLY A 106 -48.31 -29.09 10.46
C GLY A 106 -48.99 -30.19 11.30
N VAL A 107 -49.10 -31.38 10.73
CA VAL A 107 -49.78 -32.58 11.30
C VAL A 107 -49.25 -32.96 12.70
N PRO A 108 -50.11 -33.32 13.68
CA PRO A 108 -49.72 -33.50 15.08
C PRO A 108 -48.97 -34.81 15.37
N ILE A 109 -48.12 -34.78 16.40
CA ILE A 109 -47.47 -35.94 17.04
C ILE A 109 -47.56 -35.78 18.56
N GLU A 110 -47.87 -36.86 19.27
CA GLU A 110 -48.08 -36.86 20.74
C GLU A 110 -46.76 -36.74 21.56
N PRO A 111 -46.80 -36.17 22.77
CA PRO A 111 -45.63 -36.02 23.63
C PRO A 111 -45.30 -37.29 24.44
N LYS A 112 -44.00 -37.52 24.70
CA LYS A 112 -43.52 -38.39 25.78
C LYS A 112 -42.42 -37.70 26.58
N GLN A 113 -42.27 -38.11 27.84
CA GLN A 113 -41.52 -37.42 28.89
C GLN A 113 -40.09 -37.95 29.06
N ASN A 114 -39.26 -37.14 29.72
CA ASN A 114 -37.87 -37.38 30.16
C ASN A 114 -36.84 -37.46 29.00
N ASP A 115 -35.57 -37.13 29.19
CA ASP A 115 -34.82 -36.90 30.44
C ASP A 115 -33.90 -35.65 30.37
N SER A 116 -32.92 -35.57 31.28
CA SER A 116 -32.30 -34.35 31.81
C SER A 116 -31.05 -33.82 31.08
N PHE A 117 -30.73 -32.57 31.44
CA PHE A 117 -29.37 -32.01 31.61
C PHE A 117 -28.76 -31.07 30.54
N VAL A 118 -27.77 -30.28 30.98
CA VAL A 118 -27.00 -29.22 30.30
C VAL A 118 -27.80 -27.99 29.85
N GLY A 119 -27.77 -26.94 30.68
CA GLY A 119 -28.17 -25.59 30.27
C GLY A 119 -27.08 -24.94 29.41
N TRP A 120 -27.47 -24.36 28.27
CA TRP A 120 -26.58 -23.62 27.38
C TRP A 120 -26.66 -22.12 27.64
N GLN A 121 -25.53 -21.43 27.54
CA GLN A 121 -25.44 -19.98 27.74
C GLN A 121 -25.92 -19.22 26.50
N ASP A 122 -26.59 -18.08 26.70
CA ASP A 122 -27.00 -17.20 25.60
C ASP A 122 -25.80 -16.67 24.79
N PRO A 123 -25.88 -16.62 23.45
CA PRO A 123 -24.88 -15.93 22.65
C PRO A 123 -24.99 -14.39 22.85
N PRO A 124 -23.86 -13.66 22.90
CA PRO A 124 -23.89 -12.22 23.11
C PRO A 124 -24.57 -11.46 21.97
N ALA A 125 -25.36 -10.45 22.32
CA ALA A 125 -26.21 -9.70 21.39
C ALA A 125 -25.42 -8.90 20.33
N PRO A 126 -25.98 -8.70 19.13
CA PRO A 126 -25.35 -7.89 18.08
C PRO A 126 -25.35 -6.38 18.42
N TYR A 127 -24.23 -5.74 18.10
CA TYR A 127 -23.97 -4.28 18.01
C TYR A 127 -25.10 -3.31 18.44
N PRO A 128 -24.94 -2.53 19.52
CA PRO A 128 -25.64 -1.27 19.67
C PRO A 128 -25.08 -0.24 18.67
N GLN A 129 -25.87 0.11 17.64
CA GLN A 129 -25.57 1.26 16.80
C GLN A 129 -25.88 2.56 17.56
N GLN A 130 -24.85 3.26 18.03
CA GLN A 130 -24.96 4.65 18.46
C GLN A 130 -23.98 5.51 17.67
N HIS A 131 -24.51 6.38 16.81
CA HIS A 131 -23.82 7.56 16.28
C HIS A 131 -24.85 8.67 16.00
N ASN A 132 -24.89 9.63 16.93
CA ASN A 132 -25.25 11.04 16.74
C ASN A 132 -26.61 11.38 16.09
N ALA A 133 -27.66 11.38 16.93
CA ALA A 133 -28.81 12.28 16.80
C ALA A 133 -28.80 13.26 18.00
N PRO A 134 -29.35 14.49 17.90
CA PRO A 134 -29.38 15.44 19.02
C PRO A 134 -30.24 14.90 20.17
N ALA A 135 -29.67 14.83 21.37
CA ALA A 135 -30.33 14.22 22.53
C ALA A 135 -31.42 15.13 23.13
N ILE A 136 -32.67 14.67 23.12
CA ILE A 136 -33.69 15.14 24.05
C ILE A 136 -33.56 14.29 25.31
N SER A 137 -32.89 14.84 26.33
CA SER A 137 -32.57 14.12 27.57
C SER A 137 -33.82 13.86 28.43
N LEU A 138 -34.22 12.59 28.55
CA LEU A 138 -35.06 12.15 29.66
C LEU A 138 -34.21 12.11 30.94
N SER A 139 -34.69 12.77 32.00
CA SER A 139 -33.83 13.25 33.08
C SER A 139 -33.50 12.19 34.13
N SER A 140 -32.20 11.90 34.28
CA SER A 140 -31.58 11.47 35.54
C SER A 140 -30.66 12.59 36.04
N PRO A 141 -30.49 12.80 37.35
CA PRO A 141 -29.82 13.98 37.89
C PRO A 141 -28.36 14.05 37.46
N ILE A 142 -27.99 15.17 36.84
CA ILE A 142 -26.64 15.42 36.33
C ILE A 142 -25.71 15.68 37.52
N LEU A 143 -24.71 14.81 37.68
CA LEU A 143 -23.45 15.16 38.32
C LEU A 143 -22.37 15.12 37.24
N GLU A 144 -22.01 16.29 36.71
CA GLU A 144 -20.97 16.44 35.67
C GLU A 144 -19.58 16.18 36.26
N GLY A 145 -19.27 14.89 36.45
CA GLY A 145 -17.94 14.41 36.77
C GLY A 145 -17.01 14.61 35.57
N LEU A 146 -15.88 15.27 35.82
CA LEU A 146 -14.71 15.20 34.96
C LEU A 146 -14.13 13.79 35.06
N ASP A 147 -14.63 12.87 34.23
CA ASP A 147 -14.06 11.52 34.04
C ASP A 147 -12.59 11.64 33.62
N ALA A 148 -11.70 11.56 34.60
CA ALA A 148 -10.27 11.75 34.42
C ALA A 148 -9.70 10.67 33.50
N THR A 149 -8.76 11.06 32.64
CA THR A 149 -8.09 10.11 31.75
C THR A 149 -7.33 9.09 32.57
N VAL A 150 -7.69 7.81 32.39
CA VAL A 150 -7.14 6.72 33.19
C VAL A 150 -5.82 6.28 32.59
N SER A 151 -4.76 6.24 33.41
CA SER A 151 -3.43 5.72 33.04
C SER A 151 -3.53 4.33 32.40
N ARG A 152 -2.77 4.09 31.33
CA ARG A 152 -2.81 2.82 30.57
C ARG A 152 -1.43 2.17 30.52
N THR A 153 -1.42 0.84 30.49
CA THR A 153 -0.19 0.03 30.45
C THR A 153 -0.19 -0.89 29.24
N LEU A 154 0.92 -0.92 28.51
CA LEU A 154 1.18 -1.82 27.39
C LEU A 154 2.46 -2.61 27.71
N LYS A 155 2.35 -3.93 27.91
CA LYS A 155 3.48 -4.85 28.22
C LYS A 155 4.48 -4.36 29.28
N GLY A 156 4.00 -3.57 30.26
CA GLY A 156 4.80 -3.01 31.36
C GLY A 156 5.09 -1.50 31.21
N ILE A 157 5.10 -0.96 29.99
CA ILE A 157 5.20 0.49 29.74
C ILE A 157 3.89 1.13 30.20
N THR A 158 3.95 1.95 31.25
CA THR A 158 2.78 2.65 31.79
C THR A 158 2.85 4.12 31.44
N VAL A 159 1.79 4.64 30.81
CA VAL A 159 1.63 6.05 30.46
C VAL A 159 0.54 6.62 31.37
N THR A 160 0.87 7.70 32.08
CA THR A 160 -0.04 8.32 33.05
C THR A 160 -1.21 9.02 32.37
N GLY A 161 -2.33 9.18 33.10
CA GLY A 161 -3.50 9.92 32.61
C GLY A 161 -3.15 11.30 32.03
N LYS A 162 -2.25 12.03 32.70
CA LYS A 162 -1.76 13.33 32.22
C LYS A 162 -0.95 13.22 30.94
N GLU A 163 0.00 12.29 30.84
CA GLU A 163 0.77 12.07 29.60
C GLU A 163 -0.17 11.72 28.43
N ILE A 164 -1.22 10.93 28.67
CA ILE A 164 -2.24 10.60 27.67
C ILE A 164 -2.98 11.87 27.20
N ASP A 165 -3.38 12.76 28.12
CA ASP A 165 -4.05 14.03 27.79
C ASP A 165 -3.12 14.99 27.03
N ASP A 166 -1.89 15.18 27.51
CA ASP A 166 -0.87 16.03 26.85
C ASP A 166 -0.58 15.52 25.41
N LEU A 167 -0.48 14.18 25.23
CA LEU A 167 -0.27 13.53 23.93
C LEU A 167 -1.50 13.64 23.01
N TYR A 168 -2.73 13.56 23.55
CA TYR A 168 -3.95 13.79 22.78
C TYR A 168 -4.07 15.23 22.29
N GLN A 169 -3.71 16.20 23.13
CA GLN A 169 -3.67 17.61 22.73
C GLN A 169 -2.63 17.84 21.63
N LEU A 170 -1.45 17.21 21.73
CA LEU A 170 -0.42 17.25 20.70
C LEU A 170 -0.90 16.62 19.38
N PHE A 171 -1.59 15.48 19.43
CA PHE A 171 -2.17 14.80 18.28
C PHE A 171 -3.13 15.71 17.50
N PHE A 172 -4.17 16.20 18.16
CA PHE A 172 -5.22 16.97 17.50
C PHE A 172 -4.75 18.36 17.04
N ARG A 173 -3.68 18.90 17.64
CA ARG A 173 -3.09 20.18 17.23
C ARG A 173 -2.17 20.07 16.01
N HIS A 174 -1.41 18.98 15.85
CA HIS A 174 -0.34 18.90 14.85
C HIS A 174 -0.45 17.75 13.85
N PHE A 175 -1.09 16.64 14.22
CA PHE A 175 -1.19 15.43 13.38
C PHE A 175 -2.55 15.33 12.69
N ALA A 176 -3.65 15.53 13.44
CA ALA A 176 -5.00 15.49 12.89
C ALA A 176 -5.26 16.46 11.71
N PRO A 177 -4.74 17.71 11.68
CA PRO A 177 -4.93 18.60 10.52
C PRO A 177 -4.33 18.04 9.21
N VAL A 178 -3.34 17.16 9.30
CA VAL A 178 -2.65 16.56 8.14
C VAL A 178 -3.32 15.25 7.70
N LEU A 179 -4.01 14.57 8.62
CA LEU A 179 -4.78 13.35 8.37
C LEU A 179 -6.06 13.36 9.23
N PRO A 180 -7.13 14.07 8.80
CA PRO A 180 -8.30 14.38 9.62
C PRO A 180 -9.31 13.21 9.69
N ILE A 181 -8.83 12.05 10.13
CA ILE A 181 -9.60 10.80 10.18
C ILE A 181 -10.21 10.51 11.55
N LEU A 182 -9.92 11.31 12.58
CA LEU A 182 -10.41 11.16 13.97
C LEU A 182 -11.26 12.36 14.41
N ASP A 183 -12.15 12.14 15.37
CA ASP A 183 -13.03 13.14 15.97
C ASP A 183 -12.37 13.79 17.21
N PRO A 184 -12.12 15.12 17.21
CA PRO A 184 -11.55 15.82 18.37
C PRO A 184 -12.44 15.82 19.63
N GLN A 185 -13.73 15.50 19.53
CA GLN A 185 -14.63 15.43 20.70
C GLN A 185 -14.56 14.10 21.45
N THR A 186 -14.04 13.04 20.83
CA THR A 186 -13.97 11.71 21.43
C THR A 186 -12.77 11.62 22.40
N ARG A 187 -13.06 11.52 23.71
CA ARG A 187 -12.06 11.51 24.79
C ARG A 187 -11.14 10.27 24.77
N PRO A 188 -9.93 10.33 25.35
CA PRO A 188 -8.96 9.21 25.31
C PRO A 188 -9.49 7.91 25.91
N ASN A 189 -10.23 7.99 27.03
CA ASN A 189 -10.89 6.83 27.65
C ASN A 189 -11.90 6.14 26.70
N ALA A 190 -12.63 6.90 25.87
CA ALA A 190 -13.59 6.37 24.92
C ALA A 190 -12.88 5.69 23.73
N TYR A 191 -11.83 6.32 23.18
CA TYR A 191 -11.01 5.69 22.14
C TYR A 191 -10.36 4.38 22.62
N TYR A 192 -9.86 4.33 23.86
CA TYR A 192 -9.31 3.09 24.43
C TYR A 192 -10.35 1.96 24.49
N ALA A 193 -11.59 2.27 24.88
CA ALA A 193 -12.68 1.31 24.94
C ALA A 193 -13.18 0.86 23.55
N GLN A 194 -13.16 1.76 22.56
CA GLN A 194 -13.56 1.48 21.18
C GLN A 194 -12.50 0.68 20.40
N SER A 195 -11.21 0.97 20.61
CA SER A 195 -10.08 0.22 20.06
C SER A 195 -8.78 0.59 20.78
N SER A 196 -8.29 -0.33 21.61
CA SER A 196 -6.96 -0.23 22.25
C SER A 196 -5.84 0.01 21.22
N PHE A 197 -5.89 -0.65 20.05
CA PHE A 197 -4.91 -0.44 18.98
C PHE A 197 -4.93 1.01 18.45
N LEU A 198 -6.10 1.58 18.16
CA LEU A 198 -6.20 2.96 17.68
C LEU A 198 -5.71 3.96 18.74
N PHE A 199 -6.12 3.77 19.99
CA PHE A 199 -5.62 4.58 21.10
C PHE A 199 -4.09 4.56 21.17
N TRP A 200 -3.48 3.37 21.16
CA TRP A 200 -2.03 3.25 21.24
C TRP A 200 -1.31 3.74 19.97
N ALA A 201 -1.95 3.71 18.80
CA ALA A 201 -1.43 4.34 17.59
C ALA A 201 -1.40 5.88 17.71
N VAL A 202 -2.44 6.50 18.30
CA VAL A 202 -2.45 7.95 18.59
C VAL A 202 -1.35 8.33 19.58
N ILE A 203 -1.22 7.60 20.69
CA ILE A 203 -0.17 7.81 21.71
C ILE A 203 1.23 7.60 21.11
N GLY A 204 1.44 6.49 20.38
CA GLY A 204 2.71 6.16 19.76
C GLY A 204 3.17 7.16 18.71
N VAL A 205 2.28 7.61 17.82
CA VAL A 205 2.61 8.64 16.82
C VAL A 205 2.93 9.99 17.47
N SER A 206 2.18 10.38 18.51
CA SER A 206 2.36 11.68 19.18
C SER A 206 3.62 11.73 20.05
N SER A 207 3.99 10.59 20.67
CA SER A 207 5.18 10.50 21.54
C SER A 207 6.48 10.93 20.86
N ARG A 208 6.54 10.83 19.53
CA ARG A 208 7.60 11.33 18.65
C ARG A 208 8.03 12.78 18.93
N SER A 209 7.13 13.63 19.43
CA SER A 209 7.43 15.04 19.69
C SER A 209 6.97 15.47 21.08
N TYR A 210 7.06 14.54 22.03
CA TYR A 210 6.67 14.72 23.42
C TYR A 210 7.92 14.89 24.32
N PRO A 211 8.35 16.13 24.62
CA PRO A 211 9.63 16.40 25.28
C PRO A 211 9.70 15.92 26.74
N GLN A 212 8.57 15.64 27.39
CA GLN A 212 8.51 15.17 28.77
C GLN A 212 8.93 13.69 28.92
N ASN A 213 8.78 12.88 27.87
CA ASN A 213 9.11 11.45 27.87
C ASN A 213 9.63 11.02 26.48
N PRO A 214 10.83 11.46 26.06
CA PRO A 214 11.32 11.23 24.70
C PRO A 214 11.60 9.76 24.38
N THR A 215 11.84 8.92 25.39
CA THR A 215 12.01 7.47 25.28
C THR A 215 10.72 6.71 24.94
N LEU A 216 9.56 7.34 25.10
CA LEU A 216 8.26 6.69 24.92
C LEU A 216 8.02 6.19 23.49
N GLN A 217 8.54 6.89 22.47
CA GLN A 217 8.36 6.49 21.08
C GLN A 217 9.03 5.14 20.80
N THR A 218 10.31 4.99 21.13
CA THR A 218 11.07 3.74 21.01
C THR A 218 10.42 2.62 21.81
N ALA A 219 10.06 2.89 23.08
CA ALA A 219 9.46 1.88 23.95
C ALA A 219 8.15 1.29 23.37
N LEU A 220 7.24 2.15 22.89
CA LEU A 220 5.97 1.70 22.28
C LEU A 220 6.14 1.11 20.87
N ALA A 221 7.28 1.35 20.19
CA ALA A 221 7.42 1.13 18.76
C ALA A 221 7.22 -0.33 18.33
N GLN A 222 7.63 -1.31 19.13
CA GLN A 222 7.39 -2.72 18.85
C GLN A 222 5.93 -3.09 19.09
N ASP A 223 5.40 -2.80 20.27
CA ASP A 223 4.11 -3.31 20.71
C ASP A 223 2.93 -2.71 19.94
N VAL A 224 3.04 -1.44 19.56
CA VAL A 224 2.03 -0.79 18.70
C VAL A 224 2.11 -1.31 17.25
N THR A 225 3.30 -1.73 16.80
CA THR A 225 3.44 -2.43 15.50
C THR A 225 2.83 -3.83 15.55
N GLU A 226 3.07 -4.60 16.62
CA GLU A 226 2.47 -5.92 16.82
C GLU A 226 0.94 -5.84 16.92
N MET A 227 0.40 -4.86 17.66
CA MET A 227 -1.04 -4.62 17.71
C MET A 227 -1.65 -4.33 16.34
N ALA A 228 -0.92 -3.66 15.43
CA ALA A 228 -1.39 -3.46 14.06
C ALA A 228 -1.57 -4.80 13.31
N PHE A 229 -0.60 -5.72 13.42
CA PHE A 229 -0.72 -7.06 12.81
C PHE A 229 -1.77 -7.94 13.49
N MET A 230 -1.90 -7.88 14.82
CA MET A 230 -2.91 -8.66 15.54
C MET A 230 -4.34 -8.12 15.34
N SER A 231 -4.50 -6.84 15.02
CA SER A 231 -5.81 -6.20 14.86
C SER A 231 -6.69 -6.83 13.77
N VAL A 232 -6.11 -7.43 12.73
CA VAL A 232 -6.86 -8.04 11.61
C VAL A 232 -7.44 -9.42 11.93
N LEU A 233 -6.99 -10.03 13.03
CA LEU A 233 -7.60 -11.25 13.56
C LEU A 233 -8.96 -10.97 14.22
N SER A 234 -9.25 -9.70 14.52
CA SER A 234 -10.54 -9.23 15.03
C SER A 234 -11.42 -8.70 13.89
N THR A 235 -12.66 -9.18 13.83
CA THR A 235 -13.71 -8.55 12.99
C THR A 235 -14.47 -7.44 13.72
N CYS A 236 -14.08 -7.09 14.95
CA CYS A 236 -14.69 -6.02 15.72
C CYS A 236 -14.03 -4.67 15.37
N ALA A 237 -14.85 -3.64 15.14
CA ALA A 237 -14.41 -2.27 14.86
C ALA A 237 -13.34 -2.10 13.73
N PRO A 238 -13.56 -2.67 12.52
CA PRO A 238 -12.62 -2.54 11.40
C PRO A 238 -12.31 -1.07 11.02
N TRP A 239 -13.25 -0.16 11.28
CA TRP A 239 -13.08 1.28 11.15
C TRP A 239 -11.86 1.81 11.94
N HIS A 240 -11.78 1.48 13.23
CA HIS A 240 -10.69 1.91 14.10
C HIS A 240 -9.36 1.21 13.76
N THR A 241 -9.41 -0.04 13.29
CA THR A 241 -8.26 -0.76 12.75
C THR A 241 -7.66 -0.04 11.53
N ILE A 242 -8.50 0.35 10.58
CA ILE A 242 -8.09 1.11 9.38
C ILE A 242 -7.47 2.45 9.78
N GLN A 243 -8.10 3.20 10.69
CA GLN A 243 -7.55 4.46 11.20
C GLN A 243 -6.18 4.27 11.86
N GLY A 244 -6.02 3.25 12.73
CA GLY A 244 -4.74 2.99 13.41
C GLY A 244 -3.60 2.66 12.43
N MET A 245 -3.87 1.85 11.40
CA MET A 245 -2.91 1.56 10.34
C MET A 245 -2.55 2.80 9.50
N LEU A 246 -3.52 3.66 9.20
CA LEU A 246 -3.29 4.93 8.50
C LEU A 246 -2.35 5.86 9.28
N LEU A 247 -2.48 5.93 10.61
CA LEU A 247 -1.55 6.68 11.46
C LEU A 247 -0.12 6.12 11.37
N LEU A 248 0.05 4.80 11.57
CA LEU A 248 1.38 4.17 11.58
C LEU A 248 2.10 4.21 10.22
N LEU A 249 1.37 4.17 9.11
CA LEU A 249 1.95 4.27 7.77
C LEU A 249 2.28 5.72 7.38
N THR A 250 1.57 6.70 7.94
CA THR A 250 1.83 8.13 7.72
C THR A 250 2.99 8.63 8.57
N TRP A 251 3.09 8.16 9.82
CA TRP A 251 4.13 8.47 10.79
C TRP A 251 4.78 7.20 11.38
N PRO A 252 5.57 6.46 10.59
CA PRO A 252 6.20 5.22 11.04
C PRO A 252 7.17 5.44 12.21
N PHE A 253 7.35 4.39 13.01
CA PHE A 253 8.35 4.35 14.08
C PHE A 253 9.79 4.16 13.53
N PRO A 254 10.81 4.58 14.30
CA PRO A 254 12.20 4.21 14.07
C PRO A 254 12.44 2.70 13.89
N LYS A 255 13.46 2.34 13.12
CA LYS A 255 13.86 0.94 12.86
C LYS A 255 15.20 0.61 13.50
N GLU A 256 15.22 0.79 14.82
CA GLU A 256 16.19 0.18 15.75
C GLU A 256 16.09 -1.35 15.61
N ASN A 257 16.81 -1.89 14.62
CA ASN A 257 17.11 -3.31 14.43
C ASN A 257 15.86 -4.19 14.15
N ARG A 258 14.77 -3.60 13.63
CA ARG A 258 13.50 -4.28 13.32
C ARG A 258 13.18 -4.25 11.82
N PRO A 259 12.55 -5.31 11.26
CA PRO A 259 12.30 -5.46 9.82
C PRO A 259 11.31 -4.43 9.26
N ASP A 260 11.39 -4.19 7.95
CA ASP A 260 10.63 -3.13 7.28
C ASP A 260 9.15 -3.50 6.99
N VAL A 261 8.33 -3.40 8.03
CA VAL A 261 6.89 -3.72 7.98
C VAL A 261 6.03 -2.79 7.11
N THR A 262 6.55 -1.66 6.59
CA THR A 262 5.72 -0.65 5.91
C THR A 262 4.99 -1.22 4.69
N PHE A 263 5.66 -2.03 3.85
CA PHE A 263 5.02 -2.57 2.65
C PHE A 263 3.95 -3.63 2.98
N PRO A 264 4.23 -4.68 3.79
CA PRO A 264 3.18 -5.60 4.27
C PRO A 264 2.00 -4.90 4.95
N LEU A 265 2.26 -3.95 5.84
CA LEU A 265 1.22 -3.20 6.56
C LEU A 265 0.36 -2.34 5.61
N SER A 266 0.95 -1.76 4.55
CA SER A 266 0.20 -1.00 3.54
C SER A 266 -0.71 -1.88 2.65
N GLY A 267 -0.27 -3.10 2.32
CA GLY A 267 -1.13 -4.08 1.63
C GLY A 267 -2.24 -4.60 2.53
N MET A 268 -1.93 -4.85 3.80
CA MET A 268 -2.91 -5.28 4.81
C MET A 268 -3.99 -4.23 5.05
N LEU A 269 -3.62 -2.95 5.19
CA LEU A 269 -4.55 -1.81 5.24
C LEU A 269 -5.54 -1.84 4.07
N LEU A 270 -5.04 -1.94 2.83
CA LEU A 270 -5.86 -1.94 1.62
C LEU A 270 -6.83 -3.14 1.62
N HIS A 271 -6.35 -4.33 1.95
CA HIS A 271 -7.18 -5.54 1.97
C HIS A 271 -8.22 -5.55 3.09
N VAL A 272 -7.91 -5.05 4.29
CA VAL A 272 -8.89 -4.89 5.39
C VAL A 272 -9.98 -3.88 4.99
N ALA A 273 -9.61 -2.77 4.34
CA ALA A 273 -10.59 -1.80 3.82
C ALA A 273 -11.47 -2.41 2.71
N MET A 274 -10.90 -3.19 1.79
CA MET A 274 -11.67 -3.89 0.75
C MET A 274 -12.64 -4.92 1.36
N GLN A 275 -12.16 -5.75 2.29
CA GLN A 275 -12.94 -6.80 2.97
C GLN A 275 -14.16 -6.24 3.72
N ASN A 276 -14.10 -5.00 4.22
CA ASN A 276 -15.17 -4.33 4.95
C ASN A 276 -15.96 -3.31 4.10
N GLY A 277 -15.92 -3.45 2.77
CA GLY A 277 -16.76 -2.71 1.83
C GLY A 277 -16.42 -1.23 1.63
N PHE A 278 -15.27 -0.75 2.13
CA PHE A 278 -14.90 0.67 1.99
C PHE A 278 -14.65 1.08 0.53
N HIS A 279 -14.17 0.15 -0.31
CA HIS A 279 -13.96 0.37 -1.73
C HIS A 279 -15.24 0.53 -2.57
N ILE A 280 -16.42 0.19 -2.02
CA ILE A 280 -17.72 0.43 -2.66
C ILE A 280 -18.69 1.03 -1.61
N PRO A 281 -18.54 2.32 -1.23
CA PRO A 281 -19.28 2.93 -0.13
C PRO A 281 -20.80 2.74 -0.20
N MET A 282 -21.38 2.86 -1.39
CA MET A 282 -22.82 2.71 -1.67
C MET A 282 -23.35 1.30 -1.33
N SER A 283 -22.60 0.26 -1.71
CA SER A 283 -22.92 -1.16 -1.49
C SER A 283 -22.24 -1.72 -0.23
N SER A 284 -21.76 -0.88 0.68
CA SER A 284 -21.01 -1.34 1.86
C SER A 284 -21.80 -2.25 2.82
N HIS A 285 -23.14 -2.29 2.68
CA HIS A 285 -24.02 -3.22 3.37
C HIS A 285 -23.89 -4.68 2.88
N GLU A 286 -23.51 -4.90 1.62
CA GLU A 286 -23.29 -6.23 1.00
C GLU A 286 -22.08 -6.96 1.61
N PHE A 287 -21.19 -6.24 2.29
CA PHE A 287 -20.00 -6.76 2.97
C PHE A 287 -20.26 -7.13 4.44
N SER A 288 -21.49 -6.95 4.92
CA SER A 288 -21.90 -7.33 6.27
C SER A 288 -22.34 -8.79 6.35
N ARG A 289 -21.98 -9.48 7.44
CA ARG A 289 -22.49 -10.84 7.75
C ARG A 289 -23.93 -10.85 8.26
N ILE A 290 -24.47 -9.70 8.62
CA ILE A 290 -25.84 -9.49 9.09
C ILE A 290 -26.53 -8.46 8.20
N SER A 291 -27.83 -8.61 7.96
CA SER A 291 -28.59 -7.59 7.21
C SER A 291 -28.55 -6.26 7.97
N ILE A 292 -28.05 -5.22 7.30
CA ILE A 292 -28.05 -3.85 7.80
C ILE A 292 -28.69 -2.93 6.76
N PRO A 293 -29.29 -1.80 7.16
CA PRO A 293 -29.81 -0.81 6.22
C PRO A 293 -28.75 -0.32 5.24
N ALA A 294 -29.20 0.22 4.10
CA ALA A 294 -28.33 0.97 3.21
C ALA A 294 -27.66 2.14 3.96
N PRO A 295 -26.38 2.45 3.68
CA PRO A 295 -25.64 3.49 4.39
C PRO A 295 -26.24 4.87 4.15
N SER A 296 -26.21 5.74 5.16
CA SER A 296 -26.65 7.14 5.00
C SER A 296 -25.68 7.91 4.11
N GLU A 297 -26.12 9.05 3.57
CA GLU A 297 -25.25 9.96 2.81
C GLU A 297 -24.00 10.39 3.60
N LEU A 298 -24.15 10.63 4.91
CA LEU A 298 -23.03 10.95 5.80
C LEU A 298 -22.05 9.78 5.96
N ASP A 299 -22.57 8.55 6.07
CA ASP A 299 -21.72 7.35 6.15
C ASP A 299 -21.02 7.06 4.82
N MET A 300 -21.68 7.31 3.68
CA MET A 300 -21.08 7.17 2.36
C MET A 300 -19.95 8.18 2.13
N VAL A 301 -20.11 9.44 2.55
CA VAL A 301 -19.02 10.45 2.53
C VAL A 301 -17.86 9.98 3.41
N ARG A 302 -18.11 9.67 4.69
CA ARG A 302 -17.06 9.24 5.63
C ARG A 302 -16.32 7.97 5.16
N ARG A 303 -17.04 6.99 4.58
CA ARG A 303 -16.44 5.78 3.98
C ARG A 303 -15.61 6.11 2.74
N SER A 304 -16.09 7.03 1.89
CA SER A 304 -15.36 7.53 0.71
C SER A 304 -14.05 8.20 1.10
N GLU A 305 -14.07 9.07 2.12
CA GLU A 305 -12.87 9.77 2.62
C GLU A 305 -11.88 8.79 3.25
N LEU A 306 -12.33 7.86 4.10
CA LEU A 306 -11.44 6.87 4.71
C LEU A 306 -10.85 5.92 3.65
N TRP A 307 -11.62 5.52 2.63
CA TRP A 307 -11.12 4.76 1.48
C TRP A 307 -10.10 5.54 0.65
N ALA A 308 -10.37 6.82 0.37
CA ALA A 308 -9.44 7.70 -0.32
C ALA A 308 -8.11 7.83 0.47
N HIS A 309 -8.16 7.93 1.79
CA HIS A 309 -6.96 7.88 2.63
C HIS A 309 -6.25 6.51 2.56
N CYS A 310 -6.97 5.38 2.54
CA CYS A 310 -6.38 4.05 2.37
C CYS A 310 -5.59 3.94 1.06
N VAL A 311 -6.22 4.32 -0.06
CA VAL A 311 -5.59 4.31 -1.39
C VAL A 311 -4.38 5.25 -1.41
N LEU A 312 -4.53 6.47 -0.91
CA LEU A 312 -3.47 7.48 -0.87
C LEU A 312 -2.24 7.00 -0.10
N VAL A 313 -2.43 6.42 1.09
CA VAL A 313 -1.33 5.92 1.94
C VAL A 313 -0.71 4.65 1.37
N TYR A 314 -1.50 3.75 0.79
CA TYR A 314 -1.00 2.57 0.06
C TYR A 314 -0.14 2.97 -1.15
N GLN A 315 -0.62 3.85 -2.01
CA GLN A 315 0.11 4.28 -3.21
C GLN A 315 1.43 4.98 -2.87
N ARG A 316 1.41 5.88 -1.86
CA ARG A 316 2.63 6.51 -1.32
C ARG A 316 3.59 5.48 -0.73
N SER A 317 3.09 4.46 -0.02
CA SER A 317 3.92 3.37 0.52
C SER A 317 4.60 2.58 -0.58
N CYS A 318 3.90 2.23 -1.67
CA CYS A 318 4.49 1.60 -2.85
C CYS A 318 5.61 2.46 -3.46
N VAL A 319 5.38 3.76 -3.68
CA VAL A 319 6.37 4.70 -4.25
C VAL A 319 7.60 4.84 -3.35
N ILE A 320 7.41 4.99 -2.03
CA ILE A 320 8.50 5.05 -1.04
C ILE A 320 9.29 3.74 -1.01
N LYS A 321 8.68 2.62 -1.40
CA LYS A 321 9.31 1.30 -1.54
C LYS A 321 9.63 0.94 -3.00
N GLY A 322 9.62 1.89 -3.92
CA GLY A 322 9.96 1.64 -5.34
C GLY A 322 9.15 0.54 -6.03
N GLN A 323 8.01 0.14 -5.46
CA GLN A 323 7.09 -0.86 -6.01
C GLN A 323 6.04 -0.16 -6.86
N SER A 324 5.52 -0.83 -7.90
CA SER A 324 4.38 -0.30 -8.64
C SER A 324 3.11 -0.43 -7.79
N PRO A 325 2.42 0.66 -7.43
CA PRO A 325 1.10 0.56 -6.82
C PRO A 325 0.07 0.02 -7.81
N ARG A 326 -1.04 -0.49 -7.29
CA ARG A 326 -2.25 -0.71 -8.09
C ARG A 326 -2.94 0.63 -8.39
N ASN A 327 -3.27 0.84 -9.65
CA ASN A 327 -4.10 1.93 -10.14
C ASN A 327 -5.52 1.86 -9.56
N LEU A 328 -6.11 3.00 -9.21
CA LEU A 328 -7.45 3.08 -8.60
C LEU A 328 -8.55 2.65 -9.58
N VAL A 329 -8.37 2.89 -10.88
CA VAL A 329 -9.28 2.39 -11.93
C VAL A 329 -9.26 0.86 -12.00
N ASN A 330 -8.15 0.22 -11.62
CA ASN A 330 -8.02 -1.25 -11.51
C ASN A 330 -8.52 -1.80 -10.16
N LEU A 331 -9.01 -0.95 -9.25
CA LEU A 331 -9.65 -1.33 -7.98
C LEU A 331 -11.18 -1.10 -8.00
N ALA A 332 -11.67 -0.16 -8.81
CA ALA A 332 -13.10 0.03 -9.07
C ALA A 332 -13.65 -1.08 -9.98
N GLN A 333 -14.88 -1.54 -9.73
CA GLN A 333 -15.55 -2.53 -10.58
C GLN A 333 -16.31 -1.88 -11.76
N ASP A 334 -16.62 -0.59 -11.63
CA ASP A 334 -17.30 0.23 -12.62
C ASP A 334 -16.68 1.65 -12.60
N PRO A 335 -16.32 2.25 -13.76
CA PRO A 335 -15.92 3.66 -13.85
C PRO A 335 -16.85 4.66 -13.14
N THR A 336 -18.16 4.37 -13.00
CA THR A 336 -19.07 5.23 -12.21
C THR A 336 -18.64 5.34 -10.74
N GLN A 337 -18.13 4.26 -10.13
CA GLN A 337 -17.65 4.25 -8.74
C GLN A 337 -16.44 5.18 -8.56
N HIS A 338 -15.59 5.27 -9.59
CA HIS A 338 -14.43 6.17 -9.59
C HIS A 338 -14.86 7.64 -9.56
N GLN A 339 -15.85 8.00 -10.39
CA GLN A 339 -16.40 9.36 -10.40
C GLN A 339 -17.12 9.68 -9.07
N VAL A 340 -18.00 8.79 -8.60
CA VAL A 340 -18.73 9.00 -7.34
C VAL A 340 -17.79 9.16 -6.14
N LEU A 341 -16.66 8.46 -6.11
CA LEU A 341 -15.63 8.67 -5.08
C LEU A 341 -15.09 10.11 -5.11
N PHE A 342 -14.74 10.64 -6.28
CA PHE A 342 -14.25 12.02 -6.42
C PHE A 342 -15.32 13.07 -6.13
N ASP A 343 -16.61 12.78 -6.41
CA ASP A 343 -17.74 13.67 -6.12
C ASP A 343 -18.12 13.69 -4.62
N LYS A 344 -17.64 12.73 -3.80
CA LYS A 344 -17.99 12.57 -2.37
C LYS A 344 -16.88 12.97 -1.39
N ILE A 345 -15.66 13.26 -1.82
CA ILE A 345 -14.50 13.57 -0.95
C ILE A 345 -14.10 15.05 -1.01
N ALA A 346 -13.47 15.54 0.06
CA ALA A 346 -12.95 16.91 0.11
C ALA A 346 -11.97 17.23 -1.07
N PRO A 347 -12.03 18.43 -1.70
CA PRO A 347 -11.24 18.75 -2.89
C PRO A 347 -9.72 18.59 -2.75
N GLY A 348 -9.14 18.90 -1.58
CA GLY A 348 -7.71 18.65 -1.33
C GLY A 348 -7.34 17.16 -1.28
N LEU A 349 -8.26 16.30 -0.82
CA LEU A 349 -8.08 14.85 -0.86
C LEU A 349 -8.23 14.29 -2.28
N ALA A 350 -9.15 14.85 -3.07
CA ALA A 350 -9.25 14.58 -4.50
C ALA A 350 -7.95 14.94 -5.25
N LEU A 351 -7.38 16.12 -5.00
CA LEU A 351 -6.11 16.54 -5.62
C LEU A 351 -4.94 15.63 -5.21
N LYS A 352 -4.85 15.26 -3.93
CA LYS A 352 -3.86 14.28 -3.42
C LYS A 352 -3.95 12.93 -4.14
N LEU A 353 -5.17 12.43 -4.38
CA LEU A 353 -5.38 11.20 -5.15
C LEU A 353 -5.00 11.36 -6.62
N ARG A 354 -5.47 12.41 -7.32
CA ARG A 354 -5.13 12.66 -8.74
C ARG A 354 -3.61 12.74 -8.96
N CYS A 355 -2.89 13.36 -8.03
CA CYS A 355 -1.42 13.38 -8.05
C CYS A 355 -0.79 11.98 -7.96
N GLN A 356 -1.27 11.11 -7.06
CA GLN A 356 -0.78 9.72 -7.01
C GLN A 356 -1.25 8.86 -8.18
N GLU A 357 -2.43 9.14 -8.75
CA GLU A 357 -2.94 8.45 -9.94
C GLU A 357 -2.07 8.75 -11.17
N LEU A 358 -1.63 10.01 -11.37
CA LEU A 358 -0.64 10.36 -12.40
C LEU A 358 0.71 9.68 -12.19
N VAL A 359 1.24 9.69 -10.95
CA VAL A 359 2.49 8.99 -10.62
C VAL A 359 2.37 7.48 -10.85
N THR A 360 1.22 6.88 -10.57
CA THR A 360 0.93 5.47 -10.83
C THR A 360 0.90 5.18 -12.33
N LYS A 361 0.09 5.90 -13.10
CA LYS A 361 -0.01 5.75 -14.57
C LYS A 361 1.33 5.99 -15.28
N CYS A 362 2.10 6.96 -14.80
CA CYS A 362 3.46 7.20 -15.29
C CYS A 362 4.39 6.02 -14.97
N SER A 363 4.32 5.45 -13.76
CA SER A 363 5.12 4.28 -13.37
C SER A 363 4.76 3.04 -14.19
N GLU A 364 3.47 2.78 -14.41
CA GLU A 364 2.97 1.70 -15.27
C GLU A 364 3.52 1.86 -16.70
N ALA A 365 3.34 3.03 -17.32
CA ALA A 365 3.80 3.30 -18.68
C ALA A 365 5.34 3.29 -18.84
N VAL A 366 6.10 3.67 -17.79
CA VAL A 366 7.57 3.57 -17.78
C VAL A 366 8.04 2.11 -17.76
N LEU A 367 7.33 1.22 -17.06
CA LEU A 367 7.61 -0.22 -17.08
C LEU A 367 7.32 -0.81 -18.46
N GLU A 368 6.21 -0.41 -19.10
CA GLU A 368 5.83 -0.83 -20.46
C GLU A 368 6.84 -0.36 -21.52
N ASN A 369 7.41 0.85 -21.39
CA ASN A 369 8.48 1.34 -22.26
C ASN A 369 9.78 0.51 -22.13
N GLY A 370 9.95 -0.23 -21.03
CA GLY A 370 11.08 -1.10 -20.76
C GLY A 370 12.23 -0.39 -20.04
N VAL A 371 12.48 -0.78 -18.78
CA VAL A 371 13.43 -0.07 -17.90
C VAL A 371 14.85 -0.64 -17.85
N ARG A 372 15.05 -1.95 -18.11
CA ARG A 372 16.33 -2.65 -17.84
C ARG A 372 17.46 -2.17 -18.77
N ALA A 373 17.25 -2.31 -20.07
CA ALA A 373 18.08 -1.71 -21.12
C ALA A 373 17.15 -0.97 -22.08
N MET A 374 17.55 0.21 -22.54
CA MET A 374 16.78 1.02 -23.49
C MET A 374 17.62 1.28 -24.75
N THR A 375 17.00 1.10 -25.91
CA THR A 375 17.51 1.65 -27.17
C THR A 375 17.37 3.17 -27.18
N LEU A 376 18.05 3.83 -28.12
CA LEU A 376 17.90 5.28 -28.34
C LEU A 376 16.44 5.68 -28.62
N ASP A 377 15.67 4.82 -29.27
CA ASP A 377 14.25 5.07 -29.56
C ASP A 377 13.34 4.82 -28.35
N GLN A 378 13.70 3.90 -27.44
CA GLN A 378 13.06 3.79 -26.13
C GLN A 378 13.37 5.01 -25.23
N GLU A 379 14.57 5.61 -25.32
CA GLU A 379 14.86 6.87 -24.62
C GLU A 379 14.06 8.05 -25.19
N ARG A 380 13.90 8.13 -26.53
CA ARG A 380 13.05 9.14 -27.20
C ARG A 380 11.57 8.96 -26.85
N SER A 381 11.08 7.73 -26.86
CA SER A 381 9.72 7.36 -26.43
C SER A 381 9.48 7.77 -24.98
N LEU A 382 10.43 7.46 -24.09
CA LEU A 382 10.39 7.86 -22.68
C LEU A 382 10.35 9.39 -22.51
N ASP A 383 11.10 10.17 -23.29
CA ASP A 383 11.01 11.63 -23.23
C ASP A 383 9.63 12.17 -23.64
N ILE A 384 9.00 11.63 -24.68
CA ILE A 384 7.65 12.02 -25.11
C ILE A 384 6.62 11.64 -24.03
N LEU A 385 6.75 10.45 -23.45
CA LEU A 385 5.93 9.93 -22.37
C LEU A 385 6.01 10.82 -21.12
N LEU A 386 7.22 11.14 -20.66
CA LEU A 386 7.41 11.95 -19.46
C LEU A 386 6.96 13.39 -19.67
N ARG A 387 7.22 14.00 -20.84
CA ARG A 387 6.69 15.33 -21.19
C ARG A 387 5.16 15.36 -21.14
N ARG A 388 4.48 14.32 -21.63
CA ARG A 388 3.02 14.20 -21.55
C ARG A 388 2.51 14.10 -20.11
N TYR A 389 3.25 13.46 -19.20
CA TYR A 389 2.90 13.43 -17.78
C TYR A 389 3.24 14.73 -17.04
N GLU A 390 4.32 15.43 -17.40
CA GLU A 390 4.58 16.79 -16.90
C GLU A 390 3.43 17.74 -17.25
N SER A 391 2.92 17.72 -18.49
CA SER A 391 1.78 18.57 -18.88
C SER A 391 0.47 18.20 -18.20
N GLN A 392 0.25 16.94 -17.82
CA GLN A 392 -0.90 16.58 -16.96
C GLN A 392 -0.76 17.12 -15.52
N VAL A 393 0.46 17.39 -15.04
CA VAL A 393 0.64 18.13 -13.78
C VAL A 393 0.37 19.62 -13.98
N ASP A 394 0.80 20.21 -15.09
CA ASP A 394 0.43 21.61 -15.45
C ASP A 394 -1.10 21.78 -15.50
N GLU A 395 -1.82 20.81 -16.11
CA GLU A 395 -3.28 20.80 -16.19
C GLU A 395 -3.98 20.67 -14.82
N LEU A 396 -3.40 19.94 -13.85
CA LEU A 396 -3.92 19.86 -12.47
C LEU A 396 -3.58 21.10 -11.64
N GLU A 397 -2.40 21.68 -11.85
CA GLU A 397 -1.96 22.91 -11.18
C GLU A 397 -2.88 24.08 -11.57
N LEU A 398 -3.26 24.20 -12.84
CA LEU A 398 -4.28 25.15 -13.33
C LEU A 398 -5.70 24.92 -12.78
N GLN A 399 -6.01 23.75 -12.24
CA GLN A 399 -7.29 23.44 -11.57
C GLN A 399 -7.25 23.69 -10.05
N THR A 400 -6.09 24.05 -9.50
CA THR A 400 -5.87 24.16 -8.06
C THR A 400 -6.01 25.62 -7.59
N VAL A 401 -6.73 25.83 -6.47
CA VAL A 401 -7.10 27.16 -5.95
C VAL A 401 -6.45 27.44 -4.57
N ALA A 402 -5.65 26.52 -4.03
CA ALA A 402 -5.12 26.60 -2.66
C ALA A 402 -3.63 26.23 -2.56
N ASP A 403 -2.82 27.16 -2.02
CA ASP A 403 -1.36 27.05 -1.90
C ASP A 403 -0.88 25.90 -0.98
N ASP A 404 -1.70 25.47 -0.02
CA ASP A 404 -1.36 24.39 0.91
C ASP A 404 -1.25 23.01 0.25
N GLU A 405 -1.76 22.87 -0.99
CA GLU A 405 -1.66 21.65 -1.79
C GLU A 405 -0.45 21.63 -2.74
N THR A 406 0.25 22.75 -2.93
CA THR A 406 1.38 22.90 -3.86
C THR A 406 2.50 21.88 -3.63
N PHE A 407 2.72 21.45 -2.39
CA PHE A 407 3.67 20.36 -2.08
C PHE A 407 3.38 19.07 -2.86
N HIS A 408 2.10 18.71 -3.04
CA HIS A 408 1.72 17.46 -3.70
C HIS A 408 1.85 17.54 -5.23
N LEU A 409 1.64 18.73 -5.82
CA LEU A 409 1.93 19.01 -7.22
C LEU A 409 3.44 18.98 -7.50
N LEU A 410 4.25 19.68 -6.69
CA LEU A 410 5.71 19.67 -6.79
C LEU A 410 6.30 18.26 -6.64
N LEU A 411 5.81 17.48 -5.67
CA LEU A 411 6.20 16.08 -5.47
C LEU A 411 5.80 15.20 -6.67
N CYS A 412 4.60 15.38 -7.22
CA CYS A 412 4.12 14.66 -8.40
C CYS A 412 5.04 14.92 -9.61
N ARG A 413 5.31 16.20 -9.88
CA ARG A 413 6.23 16.67 -10.91
C ARG A 413 7.64 16.10 -10.72
N MET A 414 8.16 16.11 -9.48
CA MET A 414 9.47 15.57 -9.14
C MET A 414 9.56 14.05 -9.35
N ALA A 415 8.52 13.31 -8.97
CA ALA A 415 8.43 11.86 -9.17
C ALA A 415 8.43 11.50 -10.66
N ILE A 416 7.62 12.19 -11.49
CA ILE A 416 7.58 12.00 -12.95
C ILE A 416 8.94 12.35 -13.57
N GLN A 417 9.49 13.53 -13.28
CA GLN A 417 10.77 13.96 -13.84
C GLN A 417 11.94 13.05 -13.43
N SER A 418 11.90 12.41 -12.26
CA SER A 418 12.94 11.48 -11.81
C SER A 418 13.17 10.30 -12.77
N PHE A 419 12.18 9.91 -13.56
CA PHE A 419 12.34 8.86 -14.56
C PHE A 419 13.29 9.25 -15.71
N HIS A 420 13.58 10.54 -15.93
CA HIS A 420 14.60 10.94 -16.91
C HIS A 420 16.00 10.41 -16.57
N PHE A 421 16.31 10.07 -15.30
CA PHE A 421 17.59 9.46 -14.93
C PHE A 421 17.77 8.01 -15.45
N TYR A 422 16.70 7.34 -15.93
CA TYR A 422 16.85 6.05 -16.58
C TYR A 422 17.58 6.13 -17.93
N LYS A 423 17.54 7.30 -18.58
CA LYS A 423 18.14 7.61 -19.88
C LYS A 423 19.65 7.86 -19.75
N SER A 424 20.43 7.52 -20.78
CA SER A 424 21.88 7.77 -20.81
C SER A 424 22.32 8.64 -21.98
N GLN A 425 21.58 8.64 -23.09
CA GLN A 425 21.95 9.30 -24.35
C GLN A 425 21.19 10.61 -24.57
N THR A 426 19.89 10.66 -24.29
CA THR A 426 19.05 11.84 -24.54
C THR A 426 18.94 12.79 -23.34
N THR A 427 19.59 12.48 -22.21
CA THR A 427 19.44 13.21 -20.94
C THR A 427 19.77 14.69 -21.08
N VAL A 428 20.85 15.04 -21.78
CA VAL A 428 21.21 16.44 -22.03
C VAL A 428 20.34 17.06 -23.13
N SER A 429 20.17 16.36 -24.26
CA SER A 429 19.49 16.89 -25.45
C SER A 429 17.98 17.08 -25.29
N SER A 430 17.32 16.38 -24.35
CA SER A 430 15.89 16.58 -24.05
C SER A 430 15.61 17.85 -23.22
N GLY A 431 16.66 18.50 -22.72
CA GLY A 431 16.56 19.69 -21.87
C GLY A 431 15.83 19.43 -20.55
N CYS A 432 15.84 18.19 -20.02
CA CYS A 432 15.15 17.87 -18.77
C CYS A 432 15.84 18.44 -17.52
N LEU A 433 17.18 18.53 -17.54
CA LEU A 433 17.98 18.87 -16.36
C LEU A 433 17.62 20.24 -15.74
N PRO A 434 17.39 21.34 -16.50
CA PRO A 434 16.95 22.60 -15.91
C PRO A 434 15.59 22.52 -15.21
N ARG A 435 14.63 21.73 -15.75
CA ARG A 435 13.32 21.53 -15.08
C ARG A 435 13.46 20.69 -13.83
N LEU A 436 14.28 19.63 -13.87
CA LEU A 436 14.62 18.83 -12.69
C LEU A 436 15.23 19.67 -11.57
N ILE A 437 16.16 20.58 -11.90
CA ILE A 437 16.74 21.53 -10.94
C ILE A 437 15.63 22.42 -10.35
N VAL A 438 14.83 23.09 -11.18
CA VAL A 438 13.77 24.00 -10.71
C VAL A 438 12.76 23.27 -9.81
N THR A 439 12.24 22.11 -10.21
CA THR A 439 11.29 21.34 -9.39
C THR A 439 11.91 20.90 -8.05
N ALA A 440 13.17 20.45 -8.06
CA ALA A 440 13.86 20.02 -6.85
C ALA A 440 14.17 21.19 -5.90
N CYS A 441 14.55 22.36 -6.43
CA CYS A 441 14.69 23.60 -5.65
C CYS A 441 13.36 23.98 -5.00
N SER A 442 12.30 24.17 -5.79
CA SER A 442 10.97 24.55 -5.29
C SER A 442 10.42 23.57 -4.25
N LEU A 443 10.69 22.27 -4.38
CA LEU A 443 10.27 21.26 -3.40
C LEU A 443 11.05 21.35 -2.09
N ILE A 444 12.34 21.68 -2.13
CA ILE A 444 13.17 21.95 -0.93
C ILE A 444 12.76 23.27 -0.27
N ASP A 445 12.54 24.32 -1.05
CA ASP A 445 12.19 25.66 -0.57
C ASP A 445 10.77 25.69 0.02
N TYR A 446 9.80 24.95 -0.55
CA TYR A 446 8.50 24.73 0.08
C TYR A 446 8.63 24.08 1.46
N VAL A 447 9.52 23.10 1.63
CA VAL A 447 9.72 22.42 2.92
C VAL A 447 10.47 23.29 3.93
N GLN A 448 11.28 24.26 3.49
CA GLN A 448 11.77 25.35 4.36
C GLN A 448 10.62 26.25 4.83
N ALA A 449 9.78 26.73 3.91
CA ALA A 449 8.61 27.54 4.27
C ALA A 449 7.61 26.79 5.17
N LEU A 450 7.46 25.47 5.01
CA LEU A 450 6.67 24.63 5.90
C LEU A 450 7.33 24.48 7.28
N ARG A 451 8.67 24.33 7.33
CA ARG A 451 9.44 24.32 8.59
C ARG A 451 9.24 25.61 9.36
N ASP A 452 9.27 26.76 8.69
CA ASP A 452 9.10 28.06 9.33
C ASP A 452 7.64 28.28 9.81
N ARG A 453 6.65 27.69 9.13
CA ARG A 453 5.26 27.65 9.59
C ARG A 453 5.01 26.71 10.78
N MET A 454 5.68 25.56 10.84
CA MET A 454 5.44 24.53 11.89
C MET A 454 6.44 24.53 13.06
N GLY A 455 7.57 25.24 12.94
CA GLY A 455 8.66 25.27 13.93
C GLY A 455 9.56 24.03 13.92
N PHE A 456 8.96 22.82 13.92
CA PHE A 456 9.66 21.53 13.92
C PHE A 456 9.11 20.59 12.84
N LEU A 457 9.99 19.81 12.21
CA LEU A 457 9.63 18.88 11.13
C LEU A 457 9.51 17.41 11.59
N SER A 458 9.76 17.08 12.85
CA SER A 458 9.57 15.73 13.42
C SER A 458 8.13 15.24 13.21
N MET A 459 7.15 16.14 13.36
CA MET A 459 5.72 15.88 13.16
C MET A 459 5.32 15.73 11.68
N ALA A 460 6.24 15.90 10.72
CA ALA A 460 5.94 15.76 9.30
C ALA A 460 5.64 14.29 8.93
N PRO A 461 4.66 14.03 8.04
CA PRO A 461 4.47 12.73 7.42
C PRO A 461 5.73 12.24 6.68
N VAL A 462 5.91 10.91 6.62
CA VAL A 462 7.01 10.25 5.90
C VAL A 462 7.15 10.73 4.45
N GLN A 463 6.05 11.14 3.82
CA GLN A 463 6.03 11.67 2.46
C GLN A 463 6.84 12.96 2.27
N ILE A 464 6.95 13.80 3.30
CA ILE A 464 7.70 15.07 3.22
C ILE A 464 9.21 14.78 3.26
N GLY A 465 9.65 13.87 4.13
CA GLY A 465 11.03 13.37 4.13
C GLY A 465 11.42 12.67 2.82
N PHE A 466 10.51 11.88 2.24
CA PHE A 466 10.73 11.29 0.91
C PHE A 466 10.87 12.36 -0.19
N GLY A 467 10.08 13.44 -0.15
CA GLY A 467 10.19 14.54 -1.11
C GLY A 467 11.56 15.23 -1.06
N VAL A 468 12.05 15.51 0.15
CA VAL A 468 13.39 16.10 0.38
C VAL A 468 14.51 15.14 -0.06
N LEU A 469 14.41 13.85 0.26
CA LEU A 469 15.37 12.83 -0.19
C LEU A 469 15.39 12.71 -1.72
N LEU A 470 14.22 12.70 -2.37
CA LEU A 470 14.09 12.60 -3.82
C LEU A 470 14.71 13.82 -4.53
N ALA A 471 14.36 15.03 -4.09
CA ALA A 471 14.92 16.28 -4.61
C ALA A 471 16.45 16.35 -4.43
N SER A 472 16.94 16.03 -3.23
CA SER A 472 18.37 16.15 -2.91
C SER A 472 19.25 15.15 -3.64
N ILE A 473 18.82 13.90 -3.83
CA ILE A 473 19.59 12.92 -4.61
C ILE A 473 19.58 13.27 -6.11
N SER A 474 18.48 13.82 -6.63
CA SER A 474 18.44 14.34 -8.00
C SER A 474 19.37 15.53 -8.20
N LEU A 475 19.33 16.54 -7.31
CA LEU A 475 20.27 17.67 -7.35
C LEU A 475 21.71 17.21 -7.19
N LEU A 476 22.00 16.28 -6.27
CA LEU A 476 23.33 15.73 -6.04
C LEU A 476 23.89 15.02 -7.28
N ARG A 477 23.10 14.20 -7.99
CA ARG A 477 23.56 13.56 -9.25
C ARG A 477 23.80 14.60 -10.35
N ILE A 478 22.92 15.61 -10.47
CA ILE A 478 23.08 16.68 -11.48
C ILE A 478 24.32 17.53 -11.18
N LEU A 479 24.52 17.98 -9.94
CA LEU A 479 25.61 18.87 -9.54
C LEU A 479 27.00 18.21 -9.56
N LYS A 480 27.07 16.87 -9.65
CA LYS A 480 28.33 16.12 -9.84
C LYS A 480 28.63 15.77 -11.30
N SER A 481 27.66 15.96 -12.21
CA SER A 481 27.93 16.05 -13.65
C SER A 481 28.65 17.36 -13.99
N ASN A 482 29.20 17.47 -15.19
CA ASN A 482 29.86 18.69 -15.65
C ASN A 482 28.86 19.85 -15.93
N ILE A 483 27.55 19.62 -15.78
CA ILE A 483 26.49 20.64 -15.90
C ILE A 483 26.27 21.31 -14.52
N ALA A 484 27.33 21.96 -14.03
CA ALA A 484 27.40 22.47 -12.67
C ALA A 484 26.61 23.78 -12.48
N CYS A 485 25.43 23.70 -11.84
CA CYS A 485 24.66 24.87 -11.41
C CYS A 485 25.10 25.31 -10.00
N SER A 486 26.15 26.13 -9.93
CA SER A 486 26.83 26.51 -8.67
C SER A 486 25.94 27.20 -7.63
N SER A 487 24.84 27.85 -8.03
CA SER A 487 23.85 28.44 -7.11
C SER A 487 23.09 27.40 -6.29
N CYS A 488 22.89 26.19 -6.81
CA CYS A 488 22.09 25.15 -6.16
C CYS A 488 22.84 24.39 -5.05
N THR A 489 24.16 24.56 -4.92
CA THR A 489 24.97 23.92 -3.88
C THR A 489 24.48 24.28 -2.47
N ASN A 490 23.98 25.49 -2.26
CA ASN A 490 23.43 25.92 -0.96
C ASN A 490 22.21 25.08 -0.53
N LEU A 491 21.41 24.58 -1.48
CA LEU A 491 20.23 23.77 -1.18
C LEU A 491 20.58 22.34 -0.74
N LEU A 492 21.76 21.82 -1.06
CA LEU A 492 22.25 20.56 -0.48
C LEU A 492 22.56 20.72 1.02
N PHE A 493 23.11 21.86 1.44
CA PHE A 493 23.30 22.17 2.86
C PHE A 493 21.97 22.47 3.56
N ALA A 494 21.02 23.13 2.88
CA ALA A 494 19.66 23.30 3.39
C ALA A 494 18.95 21.95 3.59
N THR A 495 19.05 21.01 2.64
CA THR A 495 18.56 19.63 2.75
C THR A 495 19.06 18.96 4.02
N ILE A 496 20.38 19.03 4.29
CA ILE A 496 20.98 18.44 5.49
C ILE A 496 20.37 19.03 6.77
N ASN A 497 20.06 20.33 6.78
CA ASN A 497 19.45 20.99 7.94
C ASN A 497 17.93 20.76 8.06
N LEU A 498 17.21 20.48 6.97
CA LEU A 498 15.83 19.98 7.01
C LEU A 498 15.78 18.55 7.54
N ALA A 499 16.65 17.66 7.04
CA ALA A 499 16.73 16.27 7.47
C ALA A 499 17.05 16.15 8.97
N LYS A 500 17.94 16.99 9.51
CA LYS A 500 18.19 17.08 10.96
C LYS A 500 16.95 17.43 11.79
N GLN A 501 16.00 18.17 11.23
CA GLN A 501 14.75 18.58 11.91
C GLN A 501 13.60 17.58 11.70
N MET A 502 13.72 16.69 10.71
CA MET A 502 12.80 15.57 10.48
C MET A 502 13.19 14.32 11.28
N SER A 503 14.49 14.16 11.55
CA SER A 503 15.01 12.98 12.23
C SER A 503 14.56 12.92 13.69
N THR A 504 14.13 11.73 14.10
CA THR A 504 13.69 11.38 15.45
C THR A 504 14.61 10.31 16.07
N ASP A 505 15.34 9.57 15.24
CA ASP A 505 16.31 8.54 15.65
C ASP A 505 17.52 8.48 14.71
N ARG A 506 18.67 8.06 15.25
CA ARG A 506 19.95 7.89 14.55
C ARG A 506 19.89 6.89 13.39
N THR A 507 18.96 5.93 13.42
CA THR A 507 18.79 4.90 12.37
C THR A 507 17.69 5.26 11.36
N ASP A 508 17.01 6.40 11.49
CA ASP A 508 15.89 6.74 10.60
C ASP A 508 16.34 7.15 9.18
N THR A 509 15.36 7.34 8.28
CA THR A 509 15.65 7.68 6.87
C THR A 509 16.22 9.09 6.70
N ALA A 510 15.87 10.05 7.57
CA ALA A 510 16.41 11.41 7.54
C ALA A 510 17.85 11.46 8.07
N ALA A 511 18.15 10.73 9.16
CA ALA A 511 19.53 10.53 9.63
C ALA A 511 20.41 9.92 8.52
N LYS A 512 19.93 8.86 7.86
CA LYS A 512 20.62 8.21 6.73
C LYS A 512 20.75 9.13 5.52
N THR A 513 19.77 10.01 5.27
CA THR A 513 19.85 11.05 4.23
C THR A 513 21.00 12.04 4.49
N ILE A 514 21.19 12.49 5.74
CA ILE A 514 22.31 13.39 6.11
C ILE A 514 23.65 12.74 5.75
N THR A 515 23.87 11.51 6.20
CA THR A 515 25.13 10.77 5.99
C THR A 515 25.42 10.57 4.50
N VAL A 516 24.44 10.03 3.76
CA VAL A 516 24.60 9.72 2.33
C VAL A 516 24.83 10.98 1.50
N VAL A 517 24.00 12.03 1.65
CA VAL A 517 24.13 13.27 0.87
C VAL A 517 25.46 13.97 1.18
N ASN A 518 25.84 14.07 2.47
CA ASN A 518 27.08 14.75 2.85
C ASN A 518 28.34 14.02 2.37
N GLN A 519 28.41 12.69 2.51
CA GLN A 519 29.60 11.93 2.12
C GLN A 519 29.71 11.80 0.58
N LEU A 520 28.60 11.58 -0.14
CA LEU A 520 28.60 11.59 -1.60
C LEU A 520 28.90 12.96 -2.21
N TRP A 521 28.48 14.06 -1.57
CA TRP A 521 28.85 15.41 -2.02
C TRP A 521 30.37 15.59 -2.05
N ASN A 522 31.06 15.19 -0.98
CA ASN A 522 32.51 15.31 -0.83
C ASN A 522 33.32 14.23 -1.57
N SER A 523 32.71 13.09 -1.94
CA SER A 523 33.36 12.03 -2.74
C SER A 523 33.85 12.52 -4.11
N SER A 524 35.07 12.11 -4.51
CA SER A 524 35.57 12.30 -5.89
C SER A 524 35.17 11.17 -6.85
N LYS A 525 34.67 10.04 -6.34
CA LYS A 525 34.35 8.82 -7.13
C LYS A 525 32.86 8.71 -7.47
N ALA A 526 31.97 9.27 -6.64
CA ALA A 526 30.53 9.12 -6.79
C ALA A 526 30.02 9.63 -8.16
N PHE A 527 29.30 8.77 -8.87
CA PHE A 527 28.81 8.97 -10.25
C PHE A 527 29.92 9.16 -11.30
N ARG A 528 31.12 8.60 -11.09
CA ARG A 528 32.23 8.61 -12.06
C ARG A 528 32.77 7.21 -12.34
N LYS A 529 33.26 7.02 -13.57
CA LYS A 529 34.00 5.82 -14.00
C LYS A 529 35.43 5.86 -13.47
N ALA A 530 36.15 4.74 -13.59
CA ALA A 530 37.56 4.63 -13.20
C ALA A 530 38.51 5.56 -13.99
N ASP A 531 38.09 6.05 -15.16
CA ASP A 531 38.79 7.06 -15.96
C ASP A 531 38.46 8.52 -15.54
N GLY A 532 37.65 8.72 -14.50
CA GLY A 532 37.18 10.02 -14.03
C GLY A 532 36.03 10.64 -14.84
N SER A 533 35.62 10.02 -15.95
CA SER A 533 34.47 10.47 -16.76
C SER A 533 33.13 10.19 -16.07
N GLU A 534 32.07 10.87 -16.49
CA GLU A 534 30.74 10.72 -15.89
C GLU A 534 30.15 9.31 -16.06
N TYR A 535 29.47 8.85 -15.01
CA TYR A 535 28.60 7.67 -15.02
C TYR A 535 27.14 8.14 -14.98
N THR A 536 26.55 8.38 -16.16
CA THR A 536 25.19 8.95 -16.30
C THR A 536 24.08 7.92 -16.10
N ALA A 537 24.35 6.63 -16.31
CA ALA A 537 23.38 5.57 -16.17
C ALA A 537 23.06 5.25 -14.70
N LEU A 538 21.84 4.80 -14.42
CA LEU A 538 21.50 4.14 -13.16
C LEU A 538 21.94 2.67 -13.17
N ARG A 539 22.62 2.21 -12.10
CA ARG A 539 22.97 0.79 -11.90
C ARG A 539 21.79 0.00 -11.34
N ILE A 540 21.12 0.56 -10.33
CA ILE A 540 19.83 0.05 -9.83
C ILE A 540 18.72 0.61 -10.71
N ARG A 541 17.89 -0.27 -11.31
CA ARG A 541 16.84 0.11 -12.29
C ARG A 541 15.48 -0.53 -12.00
N SER A 542 15.40 -1.47 -11.06
CA SER A 542 14.23 -2.33 -10.80
C SER A 542 13.23 -1.78 -9.78
N ARG A 543 13.45 -0.59 -9.20
CA ARG A 543 12.69 -0.06 -8.05
C ARG A 543 12.09 1.33 -8.35
N LEU A 544 11.63 1.54 -9.60
CA LEU A 544 10.96 2.75 -10.10
C LEU A 544 11.63 4.07 -9.64
N ILE A 545 10.87 5.00 -9.08
CA ILE A 545 11.27 6.33 -8.58
C ILE A 545 12.40 6.21 -7.54
N LEU A 546 12.39 5.16 -6.72
CA LEU A 546 13.42 4.91 -5.71
C LEU A 546 14.73 4.40 -6.31
N SER A 547 14.75 3.90 -7.56
CA SER A 547 15.97 3.43 -8.24
C SER A 547 17.10 4.45 -8.21
N GLN A 548 16.79 5.75 -8.39
CA GLN A 548 17.80 6.81 -8.37
C GLN A 548 18.37 7.09 -6.97
N ILE A 549 17.59 6.82 -5.91
CA ILE A 549 17.98 6.92 -4.50
C ILE A 549 18.82 5.70 -4.11
N LEU A 550 18.37 4.48 -4.45
CA LEU A 550 19.11 3.25 -4.19
C LEU A 550 20.46 3.23 -4.91
N ASP A 551 20.53 3.65 -6.18
CA ASP A 551 21.82 3.76 -6.90
C ASP A 551 22.82 4.65 -6.16
N ALA A 552 22.35 5.77 -5.57
CA ALA A 552 23.18 6.66 -4.75
C ALA A 552 23.59 6.01 -3.41
N VAL A 553 22.69 5.31 -2.71
CA VAL A 553 23.02 4.54 -1.50
C VAL A 553 24.04 3.43 -1.81
N TRP A 554 23.99 2.81 -2.99
CA TRP A 554 25.02 1.88 -3.45
C TRP A 554 26.35 2.61 -3.74
N TRP A 555 26.36 3.81 -4.33
CA TRP A 555 27.60 4.58 -4.54
C TRP A 555 28.26 4.94 -3.22
N TRP A 556 27.43 5.21 -2.20
CA TRP A 556 27.87 5.49 -0.85
C TRP A 556 28.48 4.24 -0.20
N ARG A 557 27.78 3.10 -0.23
CA ARG A 557 28.28 1.84 0.34
C ARG A 557 29.57 1.39 -0.33
N ASP A 558 29.65 1.44 -1.66
CA ASP A 558 30.82 1.00 -2.43
C ASP A 558 32.12 1.78 -2.10
N GLU A 559 32.02 2.96 -1.46
CA GLU A 559 33.18 3.77 -1.05
C GLU A 559 33.37 3.88 0.48
N PHE A 560 32.28 4.00 1.25
CA PHE A 560 32.31 4.30 2.69
C PHE A 560 31.97 3.09 3.58
N ASP A 561 31.43 2.00 3.03
CA ASP A 561 31.18 0.73 3.72
C ASP A 561 31.58 -0.48 2.83
N PRO A 562 32.89 -0.73 2.69
CA PRO A 562 33.39 -1.96 2.08
C PRO A 562 33.17 -3.20 2.97
N GLY A 563 32.88 -3.01 4.27
CA GLY A 563 32.76 -4.08 5.26
C GLY A 563 31.53 -4.96 5.06
N ALA A 564 30.37 -4.36 4.75
CA ALA A 564 29.14 -5.10 4.47
C ALA A 564 29.28 -6.12 3.31
N ARG A 565 30.10 -5.81 2.28
CA ARG A 565 30.39 -6.76 1.19
C ARG A 565 31.16 -7.99 1.65
N ALA A 566 31.95 -7.89 2.72
CA ALA A 566 32.67 -9.03 3.28
C ALA A 566 31.76 -9.93 4.14
N LYS A 567 30.87 -9.34 4.94
CA LYS A 567 29.88 -10.10 5.73
C LYS A 567 28.97 -10.97 4.87
N VAL A 568 28.36 -10.39 3.83
CA VAL A 568 27.44 -11.11 2.92
C VAL A 568 28.13 -12.25 2.17
N ARG A 569 29.45 -12.17 1.94
CA ARG A 569 30.23 -13.28 1.35
C ARG A 569 30.75 -14.30 2.36
N GLY A 570 30.71 -13.97 3.66
CA GLY A 570 31.14 -14.86 4.74
C GLY A 570 30.15 -15.96 5.08
N THR A 571 28.89 -15.87 4.62
CA THR A 571 27.85 -16.88 4.81
C THR A 571 27.85 -18.01 3.78
N ASP A 572 28.55 -17.84 2.65
CA ASP A 572 28.53 -18.80 1.54
C ASP A 572 29.66 -19.85 1.58
N SER A 573 30.52 -19.84 2.61
CA SER A 573 31.53 -20.88 2.81
C SER A 573 30.92 -22.16 3.40
N PHE A 574 30.15 -22.88 2.57
CA PHE A 574 29.58 -24.19 2.89
C PHE A 574 30.68 -25.27 2.88
N ASP A 575 31.53 -25.26 3.90
CA ASP A 575 32.72 -26.12 3.96
C ASP A 575 32.34 -27.60 4.14
N GLY A 576 32.90 -28.46 3.30
CA GLY A 576 32.41 -29.81 3.10
C GLY A 576 32.86 -30.81 4.17
N CYS A 577 31.88 -31.55 4.72
CA CYS A 577 32.01 -32.88 5.33
C CYS A 577 33.34 -33.25 6.00
N SER A 578 33.37 -33.17 7.34
CA SER A 578 34.28 -33.99 8.16
C SER A 578 33.49 -34.75 9.22
N SER A 579 33.05 -35.95 8.86
CA SER A 579 32.25 -36.83 9.71
C SER A 579 33.02 -37.31 10.95
N ARG A 580 32.42 -37.17 12.13
CA ARG A 580 32.68 -38.03 13.30
C ARG A 580 31.46 -38.12 14.21
N ASN A 581 31.20 -39.33 14.70
CA ASN A 581 29.97 -39.67 15.41
C ASN A 581 29.91 -39.09 16.82
N TYR A 582 28.68 -38.85 17.30
CA TYR A 582 28.41 -38.65 18.72
C TYR A 582 28.83 -39.88 19.54
N ALA A 583 29.57 -39.63 20.61
CA ALA A 583 29.73 -40.55 21.74
C ALA A 583 29.52 -39.74 23.03
N TRP A 584 28.73 -40.27 23.96
CA TRP A 584 28.38 -39.58 25.20
C TRP A 584 29.55 -39.60 26.20
N PRO A 585 29.78 -38.52 26.97
CA PRO A 585 30.77 -38.53 28.04
C PRO A 585 30.26 -39.35 29.24
N ALA A 586 31.16 -40.11 29.85
CA ALA A 586 30.96 -40.73 31.16
C ALA A 586 31.85 -40.05 32.20
N ASP A 587 31.40 -40.00 33.46
CA ASP A 587 32.10 -39.36 34.58
C ASP A 587 33.51 -39.91 34.84
N THR A 588 34.42 -39.07 35.33
CA THR A 588 35.04 -39.21 36.68
C THR A 588 36.05 -38.10 37.01
N GLY A 589 36.15 -37.74 38.30
CA GLY A 589 37.43 -37.36 38.94
C GLY A 589 37.89 -35.89 38.98
N ARG A 590 37.59 -35.20 40.09
CA ARG A 590 38.47 -34.17 40.71
C ARG A 590 39.52 -34.86 41.62
N PRO A 591 40.60 -34.23 42.17
CA PRO A 591 40.91 -32.79 42.36
C PRO A 591 42.31 -32.40 41.74
N ALA A 592 43.16 -31.44 42.15
CA ALA A 592 43.24 -30.55 43.33
C ALA A 592 44.11 -29.27 43.16
N THR A 593 43.73 -28.22 43.91
CA THR A 593 44.52 -27.21 44.65
C THR A 593 45.92 -26.69 44.21
N GLY A 594 46.05 -25.35 44.18
CA GLY A 594 47.29 -24.55 44.36
C GLY A 594 47.36 -23.35 43.38
N SER A 595 47.25 -22.06 43.75
CA SER A 595 48.04 -21.18 44.66
C SER A 595 49.50 -20.95 44.20
N ASP A 596 50.06 -19.74 44.04
CA ASP A 596 49.53 -18.36 44.03
C ASP A 596 50.52 -17.45 43.20
N PRO A 597 50.93 -16.17 43.49
CA PRO A 597 50.84 -15.12 42.46
C PRO A 597 52.16 -14.42 42.03
N ASN A 598 52.00 -13.47 41.10
CA ASN A 598 52.86 -12.31 40.78
C ASN A 598 54.29 -12.51 40.23
N ARG A 599 54.51 -12.10 38.97
CA ARG A 599 55.80 -11.51 38.53
C ARG A 599 55.69 -10.66 37.25
N GLU A 600 55.85 -9.35 37.36
CA GLU A 600 56.38 -8.52 36.26
C GLU A 600 57.92 -8.59 36.25
N PRO A 601 58.58 -8.17 35.15
CA PRO A 601 59.18 -6.84 35.23
C PRO A 601 59.13 -5.99 33.94
N PHE A 602 59.14 -4.67 34.18
CA PHE A 602 59.30 -3.55 33.25
C PHE A 602 60.33 -3.75 32.10
N GLY A 603 60.01 -3.18 30.94
CA GLY A 603 60.94 -2.91 29.83
C GLY A 603 60.44 -1.78 28.92
N SER A 604 60.90 -0.54 29.14
CA SER A 604 60.32 0.68 28.56
C SER A 604 60.95 1.14 27.23
N THR A 605 60.14 1.69 26.33
CA THR A 605 60.52 2.81 25.43
C THR A 605 59.27 3.64 25.08
N ILE A 606 59.43 4.95 24.92
CA ILE A 606 58.36 5.94 24.80
C ILE A 606 58.05 6.27 23.34
N GLN A 607 56.77 6.42 22.97
CA GLN A 607 56.36 7.41 21.97
C GLN A 607 54.90 7.88 22.11
N ASN A 608 54.77 9.20 22.32
CA ASN A 608 53.68 10.14 22.03
C ASN A 608 52.20 9.71 22.16
N LEU A 609 51.46 10.44 22.99
CA LEU A 609 49.99 10.44 22.98
C LEU A 609 49.43 11.14 21.72
N SER A 610 48.57 10.44 21.00
CA SER A 610 47.50 11.00 20.18
C SER A 610 46.18 10.36 20.64
N ALA A 611 45.11 11.13 20.77
CA ALA A 611 43.86 10.66 21.36
C ALA A 611 43.21 9.52 20.52
N PRO A 612 42.47 8.58 21.15
CA PRO A 612 41.81 7.50 20.42
C PRO A 612 40.78 8.05 19.43
N GLN A 613 41.00 7.79 18.14
CA GLN A 613 39.99 7.99 17.12
C GLN A 613 39.05 6.78 17.15
N GLU A 614 37.90 6.93 17.81
CA GLU A 614 36.92 5.84 17.97
C GLU A 614 36.53 5.24 16.61
N GLN A 615 36.81 3.95 16.43
CA GLN A 615 36.43 3.22 15.23
C GLN A 615 34.93 2.94 15.27
N PHE A 616 34.17 3.77 14.56
CA PHE A 616 32.71 3.73 14.52
C PHE A 616 32.22 2.48 13.77
N GLN A 617 31.99 1.39 14.51
CA GLN A 617 31.54 0.12 13.97
C GLN A 617 30.00 0.14 13.80
N MET A 618 29.53 0.56 12.63
CA MET A 618 28.11 0.43 12.26
C MET A 618 27.85 -0.97 11.70
N ASP A 619 27.08 -1.76 12.46
CA ASP A 619 26.53 -3.03 11.99
C ASP A 619 25.22 -2.81 11.19
N GLU A 620 24.48 -3.89 10.92
CA GLU A 620 23.57 -4.02 9.77
C GLU A 620 22.32 -3.11 9.85
N ASP A 621 22.08 -2.54 11.02
CA ASP A 621 21.05 -1.55 11.38
C ASP A 621 21.03 -0.32 10.46
N PHE A 622 22.14 0.01 9.78
CA PHE A 622 22.13 1.05 8.76
C PHE A 622 21.20 0.70 7.58
N PHE A 623 21.08 -0.58 7.22
CA PHE A 623 20.36 -1.02 6.04
C PHE A 623 18.87 -1.31 6.26
N SER A 624 18.35 -1.39 7.49
CA SER A 624 16.93 -1.70 7.80
C SER A 624 15.84 -0.89 7.07
N ASN A 625 16.16 0.32 6.58
CA ASN A 625 15.25 1.14 5.78
C ASN A 625 15.30 0.86 4.25
N PHE A 626 16.32 0.14 3.79
CA PHE A 626 16.61 -0.21 2.39
C PHE A 626 16.80 -1.73 2.18
N GLU A 627 16.85 -2.54 3.24
CA GLU A 627 17.14 -3.99 3.25
C GLU A 627 16.24 -4.78 2.29
N TRP A 628 14.94 -4.49 2.32
CA TRP A 628 13.91 -5.05 1.44
C TRP A 628 14.16 -4.77 -0.07
N ALA A 629 15.19 -3.98 -0.41
CA ALA A 629 15.70 -3.75 -1.76
C ALA A 629 17.14 -4.25 -2.00
N LEU A 630 17.72 -4.98 -1.04
CA LEU A 630 19.11 -5.42 -0.99
C LEU A 630 19.29 -6.91 -0.62
N SER A 631 18.34 -7.54 0.09
CA SER A 631 18.34 -8.98 0.38
C SER A 631 17.35 -9.75 -0.52
N ASP A 632 17.86 -10.36 -1.60
CA ASP A 632 17.07 -11.09 -2.60
C ASP A 632 17.83 -12.32 -3.19
N ASP A 633 18.78 -12.91 -2.45
CA ASP A 633 19.57 -14.07 -2.92
C ASP A 633 18.93 -15.46 -2.62
N ALA A 634 17.90 -15.50 -1.75
CA ALA A 634 17.27 -16.76 -1.32
C ALA A 634 16.28 -17.40 -2.34
N LEU A 635 16.02 -16.75 -3.48
CA LEU A 635 14.98 -17.18 -4.44
C LEU A 635 15.39 -17.14 -5.92
N LEU A 636 16.65 -16.84 -6.25
CA LEU A 636 17.14 -16.81 -7.64
C LEU A 636 18.44 -17.61 -7.85
N SER A 637 18.54 -18.77 -7.19
CA SER A 637 19.51 -19.82 -7.55
C SER A 637 19.14 -20.46 -8.91
N LEU A 638 19.44 -19.75 -10.00
CA LEU A 638 19.48 -20.31 -11.35
C LEU A 638 20.93 -20.27 -11.83
N ASP A 639 21.54 -21.45 -11.91
CA ASP A 639 22.97 -21.61 -12.20
C ASP A 639 23.41 -20.86 -13.46
N SER A 640 24.57 -20.20 -13.37
CA SER A 640 25.22 -19.57 -14.50
C SER A 640 25.74 -20.63 -15.47
N CYS A 641 24.91 -21.05 -16.43
CA CYS A 641 25.32 -21.97 -17.49
C CYS A 641 26.54 -21.40 -18.23
N SER A 642 27.67 -22.12 -18.14
CA SER A 642 28.99 -21.60 -18.49
C SER A 642 29.19 -21.45 -19.99
N THR A 643 29.47 -20.23 -20.45
CA THR A 643 29.86 -19.93 -21.83
C THR A 643 31.30 -20.35 -22.13
N ASN A 644 31.51 -21.66 -22.34
CA ASN A 644 32.73 -22.22 -22.92
C ASN A 644 32.37 -23.09 -24.13
N TRP A 645 32.33 -22.47 -25.31
CA TRP A 645 32.23 -23.16 -26.61
C TRP A 645 33.37 -22.69 -27.51
N SER A 646 34.48 -23.42 -27.47
CA SER A 646 35.61 -23.26 -28.38
C SER A 646 35.25 -23.79 -29.77
N MET A 647 35.51 -23.02 -30.83
CA MET A 647 35.35 -23.48 -32.21
C MET A 647 36.36 -24.59 -32.55
N THR A 648 35.85 -25.77 -32.92
CA THR A 648 36.56 -26.71 -33.80
C THR A 648 35.57 -27.27 -34.81
N ASN A 649 35.91 -27.17 -36.10
CA ASN A 649 35.11 -27.72 -37.18
C ASN A 649 35.05 -29.25 -37.10
N HIS A 650 33.97 -29.87 -37.58
CA HIS A 650 34.01 -30.79 -38.74
C HIS A 650 32.58 -31.23 -39.14
N LEU A 651 32.24 -31.03 -40.42
CA LEU A 651 31.19 -31.78 -41.15
C LEU A 651 31.80 -33.13 -41.59
N PRO A 652 31.00 -34.18 -41.81
CA PRO A 652 30.10 -34.26 -42.98
C PRO A 652 28.66 -33.79 -42.74
#